data_AF-A0A3M7DU63-F1
#
_entry.id   AF-A0A3M7DU63-F1
#
_cell.length_a   1.000
_cell.length_b   1.000
_cell.length_c   1.000
_cell.angle_alpha   90.00
_cell.angle_beta   90.00
_cell.angle_gamma   90.00
#
_symmetry.space_group_name_H-M   'P 1'
#
loop_
_entity.id
_entity.type
_entity.pdbx_description
1 polymer ?
#
loop_
_entity_poly.entity_id
_entity_poly.type
_entity_poly.pdbx_seq_one_letter_code
_entity_poly.pdbx_strand_id
1 'polypeptide(L)'
;MPVPTFFVVPAEPPRGELFTNFQDDTAAGTRAMAVHLTNPFQHGLRRRSSRQRGCCRVRCVAVVQVAASTIIPGTTLLHSAIYAIAVAVKKRKPHWRSDANLALHAELKIRHVLGFNAIYQPYWHPSSPQTLLLRQPVNAAPRISAAVLPTMKLLPTDRTRILRIALVTLLSFGAVLLALAILQHVLVPVLVWVAPALERPFYDLGFFGPYPTQEYVSFNLSSPRASIVQWDESCDDGYVFLDPNGPSVDHRGPLILDAKGHLIWTSDAFETTTNLKLQEYEGAEYLTFWSGHKAKTMGTGLYYMMDNNYTIAHTVDAVGQDLHGDLHEFKITKDNTALLTVYNLTNADLTAMGWFRGANGWITDSVFQEVDIATGELLFEWSASHHFKAELSFMWNPFGGYSDSSPFDFFHINSVEKDRNGNYLISSRHFHSIMTVDGKTGEILWELGGHSTDFEDLSDGKASGFSWQHDARWINEDEGLISLFDNGVAWPHVDVPYSEGRIIKLDFDAMTAELVQNFVSPSHPRSSSQGSIIPLQTPEGADHIFIGWGSSAAFSEFTPEGQLLCETHFAASGLWWWERIKSYRAYKTPSWSATPKDWDPSAQIESGSVFVSWNGATDVAFWELSGRKDVEGGEWQVIDIIEKDDFEDSFILPSSGATASFDEYRVAALDRDHGFLRYSNTTSPPATSGFLGFLSYALMVLSALAVVAGVVGYWLGRKKGWSPDWKRYAASAQAVIDRSKYQKLW
;
A
#
# COMPACT_ATOMS: atom_id res chain seq x y z
N MET A 1 14.31 -49.57 29.07
CA MET A 1 15.78 -49.72 29.18
C MET A 1 16.41 -48.72 28.23
N PRO A 2 17.49 -48.01 28.60
CA PRO A 2 17.44 -47.06 29.71
C PRO A 2 17.95 -45.65 29.35
N VAL A 3 17.62 -44.71 30.24
CA VAL A 3 17.91 -43.26 30.19
C VAL A 3 19.33 -42.96 30.72
N PRO A 4 20.01 -41.89 30.26
CA PRO A 4 21.06 -41.16 30.99
C PRO A 4 20.48 -39.83 31.54
N THR A 5 19.99 -39.74 32.79
CA THR A 5 20.77 -39.58 34.05
C THR A 5 21.53 -38.24 34.13
N PHE A 6 20.92 -37.25 34.79
CA PHE A 6 21.57 -36.02 35.26
C PHE A 6 22.56 -36.29 36.42
N PHE A 7 23.51 -35.38 36.62
CA PHE A 7 24.33 -35.28 37.84
C PHE A 7 24.26 -33.88 38.45
N VAL A 8 24.09 -33.79 39.78
CA VAL A 8 24.03 -32.54 40.57
C VAL A 8 24.67 -32.78 41.95
N VAL A 9 25.75 -32.05 42.28
CA VAL A 9 26.21 -31.70 43.65
C VAL A 9 27.20 -30.49 43.58
N PRO A 10 27.55 -29.75 44.66
CA PRO A 10 27.01 -28.38 44.82
C PRO A 10 28.05 -27.27 45.17
N ALA A 11 27.52 -26.04 45.33
CA ALA A 11 27.73 -25.02 46.40
C ALA A 11 28.96 -25.11 47.36
N GLU A 12 29.55 -24.05 47.94
CA GLU A 12 29.15 -22.62 48.08
C GLU A 12 30.41 -21.69 48.37
N PRO A 13 30.40 -20.46 48.97
CA PRO A 13 31.34 -19.38 48.61
C PRO A 13 32.29 -18.95 49.75
N PRO A 14 32.91 -17.74 49.69
CA PRO A 14 32.54 -16.74 50.71
C PRO A 14 32.55 -15.24 50.29
N ARG A 15 31.62 -14.46 50.88
CA ARG A 15 31.73 -13.12 51.55
C ARG A 15 32.70 -12.06 50.95
N GLY A 16 32.32 -10.79 50.71
CA GLY A 16 31.84 -9.78 51.70
C GLY A 16 33.03 -8.99 52.28
N GLU A 17 33.05 -7.67 52.51
CA GLU A 17 31.99 -6.64 52.67
C GLU A 17 32.49 -5.18 52.36
N LEU A 18 31.56 -4.33 51.87
CA LEU A 18 31.18 -2.94 52.28
C LEU A 18 32.12 -1.69 52.35
N PHE A 19 31.47 -0.52 52.15
CA PHE A 19 31.82 0.89 52.45
C PHE A 19 32.93 1.57 51.59
N THR A 20 32.94 2.88 51.30
CA THR A 20 32.06 4.03 51.70
C THR A 20 32.02 5.14 50.62
N ASN A 21 31.03 6.04 50.64
CA ASN A 21 30.97 7.29 49.85
C ASN A 21 32.07 8.31 50.24
N PHE A 22 32.39 9.26 49.34
CA PHE A 22 32.56 10.69 49.71
C PHE A 22 32.30 11.63 48.51
N GLN A 23 32.13 12.93 48.78
CA GLN A 23 31.60 13.98 47.89
C GLN A 23 32.66 15.00 47.41
N ASP A 24 32.37 15.56 46.23
CA ASP A 24 32.49 16.96 45.77
C ASP A 24 33.84 17.73 45.57
N ASP A 25 33.73 18.61 44.56
CA ASP A 25 34.20 20.01 44.47
C ASP A 25 35.51 20.44 43.76
N THR A 26 35.28 21.07 42.59
CA THR A 26 35.84 22.35 42.09
C THR A 26 37.19 22.49 41.36
N ALA A 27 37.05 22.81 40.06
CA ALA A 27 37.48 24.06 39.41
C ALA A 27 38.94 24.33 38.88
N ALA A 28 38.95 24.64 37.58
CA ALA A 28 39.73 25.69 36.87
C ALA A 28 41.26 25.57 36.64
N GLY A 29 41.68 25.78 35.38
CA GLY A 29 43.09 25.95 34.99
C GLY A 29 43.31 26.21 33.48
N THR A 30 43.41 27.48 33.07
CA THR A 30 43.45 27.89 31.65
C THR A 30 44.85 28.29 31.14
N ARG A 31 45.28 27.77 29.97
CA ARG A 31 46.09 28.41 28.88
C ARG A 31 46.64 27.32 27.92
N ALA A 32 46.64 27.38 26.59
CA ALA A 32 46.62 28.43 25.56
C ALA A 32 48.02 28.88 25.04
N MET A 33 48.34 28.49 23.80
CA MET A 33 49.23 29.18 22.85
C MET A 33 48.89 28.73 21.40
N ALA A 34 49.43 29.39 20.37
CA ALA A 34 48.96 29.28 18.97
C ALA A 34 50.01 29.79 17.95
N VAL A 35 49.53 30.17 16.74
CA VAL A 35 50.17 31.03 15.68
C VAL A 35 50.81 30.30 14.48
N HIS A 36 50.21 30.45 13.29
CA HIS A 36 50.75 31.16 12.09
C HIS A 36 49.68 31.16 10.94
N LEU A 37 49.24 32.30 10.36
CA LEU A 37 49.77 33.08 9.20
C LEU A 37 49.79 32.28 7.85
N THR A 38 49.40 32.78 6.65
CA THR A 38 48.97 34.13 6.19
C THR A 38 48.20 34.10 4.83
N ASN A 39 47.55 35.23 4.48
CA ASN A 39 46.90 35.58 3.17
C ASN A 39 47.89 36.35 2.24
N PRO A 40 47.54 37.00 1.09
CA PRO A 40 46.58 36.76 -0.02
C PRO A 40 47.26 36.85 -1.44
N PHE A 41 46.52 36.92 -2.57
CA PHE A 41 46.84 37.82 -3.73
C PHE A 41 45.66 38.04 -4.72
N GLN A 42 45.81 38.94 -5.72
CA GLN A 42 44.73 39.53 -6.56
C GLN A 42 44.98 39.57 -8.08
N HIS A 43 43.87 39.76 -8.83
CA HIS A 43 43.70 40.50 -10.10
C HIS A 43 44.22 39.93 -11.46
N GLY A 44 43.39 40.09 -12.51
CA GLY A 44 43.72 39.71 -13.90
C GLY A 44 42.68 40.12 -14.97
N LEU A 45 42.37 41.41 -15.13
CA LEU A 45 41.40 41.92 -16.13
C LEU A 45 41.98 42.01 -17.57
N ARG A 46 41.24 41.58 -18.60
CA ARG A 46 41.12 42.33 -19.89
C ARG A 46 39.96 41.89 -20.80
N ARG A 47 39.60 42.78 -21.74
CA ARG A 47 38.41 42.73 -22.62
C ARG A 47 38.78 42.44 -24.09
N ARG A 48 37.87 41.79 -24.84
CA ARG A 48 37.35 42.16 -26.19
C ARG A 48 36.47 41.00 -26.70
N SER A 49 35.13 41.09 -26.83
CA SER A 49 34.26 41.99 -27.61
C SER A 49 34.08 41.62 -29.09
N SER A 50 32.95 40.99 -29.41
CA SER A 50 32.26 41.13 -30.70
C SER A 50 30.73 41.14 -30.45
N ARG A 51 29.94 41.58 -31.43
CA ARG A 51 28.48 41.75 -31.33
C ARG A 51 27.76 40.74 -32.22
N GLN A 52 26.59 40.27 -31.80
CA GLN A 52 25.40 40.31 -32.66
C GLN A 52 24.10 40.34 -31.83
N ARG A 53 22.93 40.42 -32.50
CA ARG A 53 21.63 40.77 -31.90
C ARG A 53 20.62 39.63 -32.10
N GLY A 54 19.74 39.38 -31.12
CA GLY A 54 18.60 38.45 -31.26
C GLY A 54 17.50 38.78 -30.25
N CYS A 55 16.25 38.94 -30.72
CA CYS A 55 15.14 39.49 -29.93
C CYS A 55 14.61 38.54 -28.84
N CYS A 56 14.10 39.12 -27.76
CA CYS A 56 13.33 38.41 -26.74
C CYS A 56 12.05 37.77 -27.30
N ARG A 57 11.65 36.62 -26.73
CA ARG A 57 10.24 36.25 -26.61
C ARG A 57 9.99 35.48 -25.31
N VAL A 58 9.64 36.21 -24.26
CA VAL A 58 9.09 35.62 -23.03
C VAL A 58 7.76 34.95 -23.39
N ARG A 59 7.60 33.68 -23.01
CA ARG A 59 6.30 33.01 -22.91
C ARG A 59 6.17 32.51 -21.48
N CYS A 60 5.28 33.14 -20.71
CA CYS A 60 4.78 32.52 -19.49
C CYS A 60 3.99 31.27 -19.90
N VAL A 61 4.46 30.09 -19.50
CA VAL A 61 3.67 28.86 -19.53
C VAL A 61 3.17 28.66 -18.10
N ALA A 62 1.87 28.86 -17.89
CA ALA A 62 1.25 28.51 -16.61
C ALA A 62 1.22 26.98 -16.52
N VAL A 63 1.97 26.42 -15.57
CA VAL A 63 1.94 24.98 -15.28
C VAL A 63 0.63 24.65 -14.59
N VAL A 64 -0.20 23.81 -15.22
CA VAL A 64 -1.41 23.27 -14.59
C VAL A 64 -1.01 22.00 -13.84
N GLN A 65 -0.79 22.15 -12.54
CA GLN A 65 -0.51 21.05 -11.62
C GLN A 65 -1.81 20.25 -11.42
N VAL A 66 -1.87 19.03 -11.94
CA VAL A 66 -3.03 18.14 -11.79
C VAL A 66 -2.81 17.24 -10.57
N ALA A 67 -3.35 17.66 -9.42
CA ALA A 67 -3.51 16.75 -8.29
C ALA A 67 -4.57 15.70 -8.64
N ALA A 68 -4.24 14.41 -8.48
CA ALA A 68 -5.16 13.31 -8.74
C ALA A 68 -5.90 12.92 -7.46
N SER A 69 -7.14 13.36 -7.32
CA SER A 69 -8.05 12.95 -6.24
C SER A 69 -9.28 12.22 -6.78
N THR A 70 -9.64 11.13 -6.10
CA THR A 70 -10.92 10.39 -6.16
C THR A 70 -11.58 10.21 -7.54
N ILE A 71 -11.21 9.13 -8.24
CA ILE A 71 -11.91 8.64 -9.43
C ILE A 71 -12.85 7.48 -9.06
N ILE A 72 -14.14 7.63 -9.36
CA ILE A 72 -15.19 6.62 -9.13
C ILE A 72 -15.04 5.47 -10.17
N PRO A 73 -15.25 4.18 -9.84
CA PRO A 73 -14.87 3.04 -10.69
C PRO A 73 -15.44 2.96 -12.13
N GLY A 74 -16.43 3.77 -12.48
CA GLY A 74 -17.14 3.69 -13.78
C GLY A 74 -16.39 4.25 -15.01
N THR A 75 -15.24 4.92 -14.85
CA THR A 75 -14.60 5.67 -15.97
C THR A 75 -13.68 4.84 -16.86
N THR A 76 -13.23 3.67 -16.42
CA THR A 76 -12.20 2.87 -17.13
C THR A 76 -12.75 2.22 -18.40
N LEU A 77 -13.96 1.65 -18.32
CA LEU A 77 -14.70 1.12 -19.48
C LEU A 77 -14.94 2.17 -20.57
N LEU A 78 -15.04 3.46 -20.20
CA LEU A 78 -15.28 4.54 -21.15
C LEU A 78 -14.06 4.77 -22.08
N HIS A 79 -12.84 4.69 -21.54
CA HIS A 79 -11.62 4.82 -22.34
C HIS A 79 -11.44 3.63 -23.29
N SER A 80 -11.63 2.40 -22.79
CA SER A 80 -11.57 1.18 -23.62
C SER A 80 -12.61 1.19 -24.74
N ALA A 81 -13.84 1.65 -24.45
CA ALA A 81 -14.89 1.80 -25.46
C ALA A 81 -14.56 2.88 -26.51
N ILE A 82 -14.04 4.04 -26.10
CA ILE A 82 -13.61 5.11 -27.02
C ILE A 82 -12.48 4.62 -27.93
N TYR A 83 -11.50 3.88 -27.40
CA TYR A 83 -10.39 3.33 -28.17
C TYR A 83 -10.87 2.26 -29.16
N ALA A 84 -11.74 1.33 -28.73
CA ALA A 84 -12.35 0.33 -29.60
C ALA A 84 -13.17 0.96 -30.74
N ILE A 85 -13.92 2.03 -30.46
CA ILE A 85 -14.67 2.80 -31.48
C ILE A 85 -13.70 3.48 -32.46
N ALA A 86 -12.61 4.09 -32.00
CA ALA A 86 -11.61 4.71 -32.86
C ALA A 86 -10.94 3.69 -33.81
N VAL A 87 -10.60 2.50 -33.30
CA VAL A 87 -10.05 1.40 -34.11
C VAL A 87 -11.08 0.86 -35.11
N ALA A 88 -12.35 0.70 -34.72
CA ALA A 88 -13.42 0.25 -35.59
C ALA A 88 -13.73 1.25 -36.73
N VAL A 89 -13.67 2.55 -36.46
CA VAL A 89 -13.80 3.60 -37.49
C VAL A 89 -12.61 3.54 -38.47
N LYS A 90 -11.38 3.41 -37.95
CA LYS A 90 -10.15 3.33 -38.77
C LYS A 90 -10.14 2.12 -39.71
N LYS A 91 -10.72 0.99 -39.31
CA LYS A 91 -10.86 -0.22 -40.15
C LYS A 91 -11.93 -0.13 -41.26
N ARG A 92 -12.84 0.87 -41.27
CA ARG A 92 -13.96 0.93 -42.24
C ARG A 92 -13.83 1.93 -43.39
N LYS A 93 -12.87 2.86 -43.39
CA LYS A 93 -12.59 3.77 -44.54
C LYS A 93 -11.09 4.13 -44.62
N PRO A 94 -10.33 3.65 -45.63
CA PRO A 94 -8.86 3.85 -45.68
C PRO A 94 -8.40 5.20 -46.27
N HIS A 95 -9.32 6.12 -46.62
CA HIS A 95 -8.99 7.33 -47.38
C HIS A 95 -9.56 8.62 -46.76
N TRP A 96 -8.94 9.07 -45.66
CA TRP A 96 -8.92 10.47 -45.24
C TRP A 96 -7.52 10.80 -44.68
N ARG A 97 -6.85 11.80 -45.24
CA ARG A 97 -5.63 12.41 -44.67
C ARG A 97 -6.02 13.68 -43.91
N SER A 98 -5.26 13.95 -42.84
CA SER A 98 -5.13 15.24 -42.14
C SER A 98 -6.40 16.05 -41.82
N ASP A 99 -6.79 16.07 -40.53
CA ASP A 99 -7.09 17.35 -39.86
C ASP A 99 -7.05 17.21 -38.33
N ALA A 100 -6.02 17.77 -37.68
CA ALA A 100 -5.82 17.62 -36.23
C ALA A 100 -6.75 18.50 -35.37
N ASN A 101 -7.40 19.49 -35.97
CA ASN A 101 -8.21 20.50 -35.26
C ASN A 101 -9.56 19.96 -34.73
N LEU A 102 -10.01 18.78 -35.19
CA LEU A 102 -11.33 18.26 -34.83
C LEU A 102 -11.39 17.68 -33.41
N ALA A 103 -10.27 17.16 -32.89
CA ALA A 103 -10.20 16.58 -31.55
C ALA A 103 -10.27 17.65 -30.44
N LEU A 104 -9.46 18.71 -30.56
CA LEU A 104 -9.40 19.82 -29.61
C LEU A 104 -10.75 20.52 -29.43
N HIS A 105 -11.58 20.53 -30.48
CA HIS A 105 -12.91 21.13 -30.47
C HIS A 105 -14.00 20.26 -29.82
N ALA A 106 -13.74 18.97 -29.60
CA ALA A 106 -14.61 18.10 -28.81
C ALA A 106 -14.35 18.28 -27.31
N GLU A 107 -13.07 18.32 -26.90
CA GLU A 107 -12.65 18.40 -25.50
C GLU A 107 -13.16 19.68 -24.80
N LEU A 108 -13.02 20.82 -25.47
CA LEU A 108 -13.50 22.13 -24.96
C LEU A 108 -15.02 22.19 -24.76
N LYS A 109 -15.81 21.39 -25.49
CA LYS A 109 -17.28 21.34 -25.31
C LYS A 109 -17.71 20.45 -24.16
N ILE A 110 -16.96 19.41 -23.83
CA ILE A 110 -17.28 18.53 -22.70
C ILE A 110 -17.13 19.27 -21.37
N ARG A 111 -16.05 20.05 -21.20
CA ARG A 111 -15.83 20.86 -19.98
C ARG A 111 -16.95 21.87 -19.71
N HIS A 112 -17.61 22.39 -20.75
CA HIS A 112 -18.71 23.36 -20.61
C HIS A 112 -20.08 22.73 -20.26
N VAL A 113 -20.20 21.40 -20.28
CA VAL A 113 -21.43 20.67 -19.91
C VAL A 113 -21.41 20.20 -18.44
N LEU A 114 -20.22 20.14 -17.83
CA LEU A 114 -20.01 19.54 -16.50
C LEU A 114 -19.99 20.54 -15.32
N GLY A 115 -20.39 21.80 -15.55
CA GLY A 115 -20.90 22.67 -14.46
C GLY A 115 -19.92 23.20 -13.41
N PHE A 116 -18.60 23.09 -13.60
CA PHE A 116 -17.59 23.65 -12.67
C PHE A 116 -17.58 25.19 -12.68
N ASN A 117 -18.40 25.81 -11.82
CA ASN A 117 -18.29 27.22 -11.45
C ASN A 117 -17.47 27.36 -10.16
N ALA A 118 -16.25 27.89 -10.26
CA ALA A 118 -15.47 28.29 -9.08
C ALA A 118 -16.06 29.57 -8.47
N ILE A 119 -16.40 29.53 -7.18
CA ILE A 119 -16.84 30.71 -6.43
C ILE A 119 -15.61 31.35 -5.79
N TYR A 120 -15.34 32.62 -6.09
CA TYR A 120 -14.39 33.45 -5.37
C TYR A 120 -14.97 34.85 -5.15
N GLN A 121 -14.96 35.32 -3.90
CA GLN A 121 -15.34 36.70 -3.56
C GLN A 121 -14.11 37.61 -3.53
N PRO A 122 -14.14 38.77 -4.20
CA PRO A 122 -13.11 39.80 -4.04
C PRO A 122 -13.56 40.87 -3.02
N TYR A 123 -12.73 41.12 -2.01
CA TYR A 123 -12.83 42.35 -1.21
C TYR A 123 -12.28 43.55 -2.01
N TRP A 124 -12.88 44.73 -1.81
CA TRP A 124 -12.46 46.02 -2.36
C TRP A 124 -11.33 46.64 -1.48
N HIS A 125 -10.66 47.78 -1.75
CA HIS A 125 -10.93 48.94 -2.64
C HIS A 125 -9.59 49.68 -3.05
N PRO A 126 -9.47 50.96 -3.48
CA PRO A 126 -8.61 51.30 -4.64
C PRO A 126 -7.61 52.48 -4.49
N SER A 127 -6.85 52.78 -5.56
CA SER A 127 -6.31 54.16 -5.81
C SER A 127 -5.88 54.41 -7.28
N SER A 128 -6.81 54.92 -8.10
CA SER A 128 -6.76 56.15 -8.94
C SER A 128 -5.48 56.55 -9.77
N PRO A 129 -5.44 57.67 -10.53
CA PRO A 129 -6.07 57.78 -11.87
C PRO A 129 -5.21 58.49 -12.97
N GLN A 130 -5.82 58.82 -14.12
CA GLN A 130 -5.42 59.87 -15.13
C GLN A 130 -4.23 59.59 -16.10
N THR A 131 -4.05 60.21 -17.28
CA THR A 131 -4.93 60.96 -18.24
C THR A 131 -4.26 61.16 -19.62
N LEU A 132 -4.89 60.64 -20.70
CA LEU A 132 -5.25 61.28 -22.00
C LEU A 132 -4.22 62.05 -22.90
N LEU A 133 -4.69 62.49 -24.11
CA LEU A 133 -4.10 63.48 -25.07
C LEU A 133 -2.95 62.95 -26.01
N LEU A 134 -2.81 63.27 -27.32
CA LEU A 134 -3.52 64.15 -28.30
C LEU A 134 -3.33 63.71 -29.79
N ARG A 135 -4.34 64.01 -30.65
CA ARG A 135 -4.40 64.34 -32.13
C ARG A 135 -3.52 63.58 -33.17
N GLN A 136 -3.97 63.16 -34.37
CA GLN A 136 -4.83 63.71 -35.47
C GLN A 136 -4.24 64.90 -36.27
N PRO A 137 -4.68 65.16 -37.54
CA PRO A 137 -5.56 64.39 -38.47
C PRO A 137 -4.80 64.04 -39.81
N VAL A 138 -5.31 63.84 -41.05
CA VAL A 138 -6.63 63.95 -41.76
C VAL A 138 -6.68 63.03 -43.02
N ASN A 139 -7.87 62.95 -43.65
CA ASN A 139 -8.16 62.93 -45.11
C ASN A 139 -8.42 61.63 -45.93
N ALA A 140 -9.42 61.79 -46.82
CA ALA A 140 -9.85 61.00 -47.99
C ALA A 140 -10.44 59.58 -47.79
N ALA A 141 -11.68 59.40 -48.27
CA ALA A 141 -12.32 58.11 -48.53
C ALA A 141 -12.62 57.97 -50.04
N PRO A 142 -13.01 56.77 -50.52
CA PRO A 142 -14.44 56.59 -50.80
C PRO A 142 -15.00 55.20 -50.43
N ARG A 143 -16.32 55.03 -50.61
CA ARG A 143 -17.08 53.78 -50.41
C ARG A 143 -17.46 53.11 -51.75
N ILE A 144 -18.11 51.94 -51.63
CA ILE A 144 -18.89 51.15 -52.62
C ILE A 144 -18.04 50.05 -53.29
N SER A 145 -18.47 48.77 -53.39
CA SER A 145 -19.81 48.19 -53.20
C SER A 145 -19.84 46.95 -52.29
N ALA A 146 -21.03 46.44 -51.98
CA ALA A 146 -21.23 45.18 -51.26
C ALA A 146 -21.23 43.96 -52.21
N ALA A 147 -20.59 42.86 -51.79
CA ALA A 147 -20.73 41.54 -52.38
C ALA A 147 -21.39 40.60 -51.35
N VAL A 148 -22.43 39.87 -51.77
CA VAL A 148 -23.19 38.99 -50.88
C VAL A 148 -22.45 37.65 -50.71
N LEU A 149 -21.82 37.46 -49.55
CA LEU A 149 -21.43 36.12 -49.09
C LEU A 149 -22.68 35.37 -48.59
N PRO A 150 -22.90 34.10 -48.99
CA PRO A 150 -24.04 33.33 -48.50
C PRO A 150 -23.99 33.18 -46.99
N THR A 151 -25.07 33.51 -46.29
CA THR A 151 -25.23 33.15 -44.89
C THR A 151 -25.31 31.63 -44.78
N MET A 152 -24.20 31.03 -44.34
CA MET A 152 -24.12 29.59 -44.08
C MET A 152 -25.09 29.26 -42.95
N LYS A 153 -26.31 28.86 -43.32
CA LYS A 153 -27.35 28.47 -42.36
C LYS A 153 -26.84 27.28 -41.56
N LEU A 154 -26.36 27.55 -40.35
CA LEU A 154 -26.36 26.56 -39.28
C LEU A 154 -27.78 26.06 -39.16
N LEU A 155 -28.02 24.85 -39.69
CA LEU A 155 -29.28 24.14 -39.53
C LEU A 155 -29.61 24.14 -38.03
N PRO A 156 -30.87 24.37 -37.64
CA PRO A 156 -31.25 24.22 -36.25
C PRO A 156 -30.98 22.76 -35.85
N THR A 157 -29.88 22.54 -35.14
CA THR A 157 -29.57 21.26 -34.52
C THR A 157 -30.60 21.05 -33.41
N ASP A 158 -31.71 20.45 -33.82
CA ASP A 158 -32.91 20.25 -33.05
C ASP A 158 -32.55 19.83 -31.63
N ARG A 159 -32.90 20.68 -30.64
CA ARG A 159 -32.62 20.42 -29.23
C ARG A 159 -33.20 19.07 -28.80
N THR A 160 -34.32 18.64 -29.39
CA THR A 160 -34.90 17.33 -29.12
C THR A 160 -34.03 16.19 -29.65
N ARG A 161 -33.28 16.37 -30.75
CA ARG A 161 -32.34 15.37 -31.27
C ARG A 161 -31.11 15.24 -30.37
N ILE A 162 -30.57 16.35 -29.87
CA ILE A 162 -29.47 16.34 -28.90
C ILE A 162 -29.93 15.68 -27.59
N LEU A 163 -31.08 16.08 -27.06
CA LEU A 163 -31.67 15.48 -25.84
C LEU A 163 -31.99 13.98 -26.01
N ARG A 164 -32.46 13.55 -27.18
CA ARG A 164 -32.67 12.11 -27.48
C ARG A 164 -31.35 11.34 -27.50
N ILE A 165 -30.29 11.89 -28.10
CA ILE A 165 -28.97 11.24 -28.09
C ILE A 165 -28.45 11.12 -26.66
N ALA A 166 -28.47 12.22 -25.89
CA ALA A 166 -28.04 12.21 -24.49
C ALA A 166 -28.86 11.22 -23.63
N LEU A 167 -30.18 11.18 -23.79
CA LEU A 167 -31.05 10.23 -23.09
C LEU A 167 -30.75 8.78 -23.48
N VAL A 168 -30.53 8.48 -24.76
CA VAL A 168 -30.15 7.13 -25.21
C VAL A 168 -28.78 6.74 -24.65
N THR A 169 -27.78 7.63 -24.67
CA THR A 169 -26.47 7.37 -24.06
C THR A 169 -26.58 7.10 -22.56
N LEU A 170 -27.36 7.89 -21.82
CA LEU A 170 -27.60 7.69 -20.39
C LEU A 170 -28.33 6.36 -20.11
N LEU A 171 -29.35 6.01 -20.89
CA LEU A 171 -30.08 4.74 -20.74
C LEU A 171 -29.22 3.54 -21.11
N SER A 172 -28.39 3.64 -22.15
CA SER A 172 -27.41 2.59 -22.50
C SER A 172 -26.34 2.42 -21.42
N PHE A 173 -25.84 3.52 -20.84
CA PHE A 173 -24.88 3.47 -19.73
C PHE A 173 -25.50 2.84 -18.48
N GLY A 174 -26.72 3.26 -18.10
CA GLY A 174 -27.46 2.65 -16.99
C GLY A 174 -27.78 1.16 -17.22
N ALA A 175 -28.08 0.76 -18.45
CA ALA A 175 -28.29 -0.65 -18.79
C ALA A 175 -27.00 -1.49 -18.71
N VAL A 176 -25.84 -0.92 -19.08
CA VAL A 176 -24.53 -1.56 -18.90
C VAL A 176 -24.19 -1.69 -17.41
N LEU A 177 -24.39 -0.64 -16.61
CA LEU A 177 -24.17 -0.70 -15.16
C LEU A 177 -25.08 -1.74 -14.49
N LEU A 178 -26.36 -1.80 -14.87
CA LEU A 178 -27.29 -2.81 -14.36
C LEU A 178 -26.88 -4.24 -14.77
N ALA A 179 -26.41 -4.44 -16.01
CA ALA A 179 -25.92 -5.73 -16.46
C ALA A 179 -24.65 -6.18 -15.71
N LEU A 180 -23.74 -5.24 -15.40
CA LEU A 180 -22.56 -5.50 -14.58
C LEU A 180 -22.94 -5.83 -13.13
N ALA A 181 -23.88 -5.09 -12.53
CA ALA A 181 -24.38 -5.36 -11.18
C ALA A 181 -25.06 -6.73 -11.08
N ILE A 182 -25.85 -7.13 -12.10
CA ILE A 182 -26.45 -8.48 -12.16
C ILE A 182 -25.37 -9.56 -12.33
N LEU A 183 -24.35 -9.30 -13.15
CA LEU A 183 -23.21 -10.21 -13.33
C LEU A 183 -22.47 -10.42 -11.99
N GLN A 184 -22.14 -9.35 -11.29
CA GLN A 184 -21.32 -9.36 -10.07
C GLN A 184 -22.09 -9.87 -8.83
N HIS A 185 -23.33 -9.41 -8.61
CA HIS A 185 -24.09 -9.71 -7.37
C HIS A 185 -25.10 -10.85 -7.49
N VAL A 186 -25.30 -11.43 -8.68
CA VAL A 186 -26.22 -12.56 -8.88
C VAL A 186 -25.57 -13.68 -9.68
N LEU A 187 -25.03 -13.37 -10.86
CA LEU A 187 -24.61 -14.39 -11.82
C LEU A 187 -23.30 -15.09 -11.40
N VAL A 188 -22.30 -14.34 -10.94
CA VAL A 188 -21.05 -14.91 -10.39
C VAL A 188 -21.30 -15.71 -9.11
N PRO A 189 -22.01 -15.20 -8.08
CA PRO A 189 -22.35 -16.00 -6.89
C PRO A 189 -23.10 -17.29 -7.21
N VAL A 190 -24.07 -17.27 -8.14
CA VAL A 190 -24.78 -18.49 -8.56
C VAL A 190 -23.87 -19.45 -9.33
N LEU A 191 -22.93 -18.97 -10.14
CA LEU A 191 -21.96 -19.82 -10.84
C LEU A 191 -20.96 -20.46 -9.87
N VAL A 192 -20.48 -19.72 -8.86
CA VAL A 192 -19.63 -20.27 -7.79
C VAL A 192 -20.42 -21.31 -6.98
N TRP A 193 -21.66 -21.01 -6.58
CA TRP A 193 -22.48 -21.96 -5.83
C TRP A 193 -22.80 -23.26 -6.60
N VAL A 194 -22.97 -23.20 -7.93
CA VAL A 194 -23.15 -24.39 -8.78
C VAL A 194 -21.84 -25.10 -9.09
N ALA A 195 -20.71 -24.38 -9.14
CA ALA A 195 -19.39 -24.92 -9.47
C ALA A 195 -18.28 -24.17 -8.70
N PRO A 196 -17.97 -24.57 -7.44
CA PRO A 196 -17.03 -23.84 -6.57
C PRO A 196 -15.63 -23.66 -7.16
N ALA A 197 -15.18 -24.58 -8.03
CA ALA A 197 -13.92 -24.46 -8.77
C ALA A 197 -13.83 -23.22 -9.70
N LEU A 198 -14.93 -22.48 -9.91
CA LEU A 198 -14.92 -21.19 -10.60
C LEU A 198 -14.58 -19.99 -9.68
N GLU A 199 -14.58 -20.15 -8.35
CA GLU A 199 -14.34 -19.04 -7.43
C GLU A 199 -12.96 -18.42 -7.62
N ARG A 200 -11.90 -19.22 -7.57
CA ARG A 200 -10.53 -18.73 -7.80
C ARG A 200 -10.37 -18.06 -9.19
N PRO A 201 -10.81 -18.65 -10.32
CA PRO A 201 -10.84 -17.95 -11.60
C PRO A 201 -11.61 -16.60 -11.60
N PHE A 202 -12.68 -16.45 -10.83
CA PHE A 202 -13.38 -15.16 -10.69
C PHE A 202 -12.64 -14.18 -9.76
N TYR A 203 -11.97 -14.68 -8.72
CA TYR A 203 -11.07 -13.92 -7.85
C TYR A 203 -9.86 -13.38 -8.64
N ASP A 204 -9.16 -14.24 -9.38
CA ASP A 204 -8.00 -13.90 -10.22
C ASP A 204 -8.31 -12.85 -11.28
N LEU A 205 -9.51 -12.91 -11.87
CA LEU A 205 -10.02 -11.94 -12.83
C LEU A 205 -10.59 -10.66 -12.18
N GLY A 206 -10.60 -10.57 -10.84
CA GLY A 206 -11.01 -9.38 -10.09
C GLY A 206 -12.53 -9.12 -10.02
N PHE A 207 -13.38 -10.15 -10.18
CA PHE A 207 -14.84 -9.99 -10.06
C PHE A 207 -15.29 -9.61 -8.64
N PHE A 208 -14.51 -9.99 -7.62
CA PHE A 208 -14.69 -9.56 -6.23
C PHE A 208 -13.97 -8.24 -5.91
N GLY A 209 -13.43 -7.55 -6.91
CA GLY A 209 -12.56 -6.38 -6.76
C GLY A 209 -11.07 -6.73 -6.89
N PRO A 210 -10.16 -5.73 -6.87
CA PRO A 210 -8.72 -5.96 -6.96
C PRO A 210 -8.11 -6.47 -5.64
N TYR A 211 -8.76 -6.16 -4.52
CA TYR A 211 -8.41 -6.55 -3.15
C TYR A 211 -9.71 -6.98 -2.46
N PRO A 212 -10.05 -8.28 -2.50
CA PRO A 212 -11.19 -8.80 -1.75
C PRO A 212 -10.84 -8.92 -0.26
N THR A 213 -11.72 -8.44 0.62
CA THR A 213 -11.55 -8.53 2.07
C THR A 213 -12.44 -9.62 2.68
N GLN A 214 -12.08 -10.05 3.89
CA GLN A 214 -12.94 -10.77 4.81
C GLN A 214 -13.34 -9.82 5.95
N GLU A 215 -14.64 -9.72 6.19
CA GLU A 215 -15.24 -8.93 7.26
C GLU A 215 -15.67 -9.85 8.42
N TYR A 216 -15.83 -9.31 9.62
CA TYR A 216 -16.12 -10.06 10.85
C TYR A 216 -17.30 -9.44 11.62
N VAL A 217 -17.97 -10.23 12.47
CA VAL A 217 -19.14 -9.82 13.26
C VAL A 217 -18.74 -9.31 14.65
N SER A 218 -17.77 -9.97 15.28
CA SER A 218 -17.23 -9.64 16.59
C SER A 218 -16.10 -8.60 16.52
N PHE A 219 -15.38 -8.51 15.40
CA PHE A 219 -14.24 -7.63 15.19
C PHE A 219 -14.51 -6.52 14.15
N ASN A 220 -13.85 -5.37 14.29
CA ASN A 220 -14.19 -4.13 13.58
C ASN A 220 -13.24 -3.73 12.45
N LEU A 221 -12.18 -4.50 12.20
CA LEU A 221 -11.26 -4.34 11.08
C LEU A 221 -11.36 -5.56 10.17
N SER A 222 -11.12 -5.39 8.87
CA SER A 222 -11.12 -6.48 7.89
C SER A 222 -9.72 -6.96 7.53
N SER A 223 -9.63 -8.21 7.09
CA SER A 223 -8.40 -8.85 6.62
C SER A 223 -8.42 -9.05 5.10
N PRO A 224 -7.28 -9.31 4.44
CA PRO A 224 -7.27 -9.79 3.07
C PRO A 224 -7.95 -11.15 2.97
N ARG A 225 -8.92 -11.33 2.07
CA ARG A 225 -9.43 -12.68 1.77
C ARG A 225 -8.40 -13.39 0.90
N ALA A 226 -7.65 -14.31 1.50
CA ALA A 226 -6.63 -15.09 0.82
C ALA A 226 -7.20 -16.03 -0.26
N SER A 227 -6.36 -16.40 -1.22
CA SER A 227 -6.62 -17.40 -2.26
C SER A 227 -5.40 -18.32 -2.39
N ILE A 228 -5.55 -19.56 -1.94
CA ILE A 228 -4.52 -20.59 -2.00
C ILE A 228 -4.39 -21.11 -3.44
N VAL A 229 -3.17 -21.11 -3.96
CA VAL A 229 -2.82 -21.60 -5.31
C VAL A 229 -2.59 -23.09 -5.32
N GLN A 230 -1.82 -23.55 -4.34
CA GLN A 230 -1.40 -24.92 -4.08
C GLN A 230 -1.20 -25.04 -2.56
N TRP A 231 -1.51 -26.21 -2.02
CA TRP A 231 -1.13 -26.63 -0.68
C TRP A 231 -0.50 -28.02 -0.78
N ASP A 232 0.51 -28.27 0.04
CA ASP A 232 1.07 -29.59 0.32
C ASP A 232 1.11 -29.74 1.85
N GLU A 233 0.88 -30.94 2.38
CA GLU A 233 0.86 -31.20 3.83
C GLU A 233 2.25 -31.04 4.49
N SER A 234 3.30 -30.79 3.70
CA SER A 234 4.63 -30.39 4.16
C SER A 234 4.88 -28.88 4.12
N CYS A 235 3.93 -28.05 3.70
CA CYS A 235 3.99 -26.60 3.94
C CYS A 235 3.95 -26.33 5.45
N ASP A 236 4.86 -25.50 5.96
CA ASP A 236 4.89 -25.18 7.40
C ASP A 236 3.58 -24.47 7.82
N ASP A 237 3.06 -24.74 9.02
CA ASP A 237 1.78 -24.18 9.51
C ASP A 237 1.96 -22.85 10.30
N GLY A 238 3.15 -22.25 10.24
CA GLY A 238 3.53 -21.04 10.97
C GLY A 238 2.92 -19.72 10.49
N TYR A 239 3.25 -18.65 11.21
CA TYR A 239 2.63 -17.33 11.07
C TYR A 239 3.28 -16.49 9.96
N VAL A 240 2.46 -15.90 9.09
CA VAL A 240 2.89 -15.05 7.97
C VAL A 240 2.70 -13.57 8.31
N PHE A 241 3.78 -12.81 8.29
CA PHE A 241 3.80 -11.37 8.56
C PHE A 241 3.72 -10.57 7.25
N LEU A 242 2.82 -9.58 7.23
CA LEU A 242 2.55 -8.69 6.10
C LEU A 242 2.39 -7.23 6.55
N ASP A 243 2.55 -6.31 5.59
CA ASP A 243 2.29 -4.88 5.73
C ASP A 243 1.33 -4.36 4.62
N PRO A 244 0.02 -4.73 4.63
CA PRO A 244 -0.92 -4.33 3.59
C PRO A 244 -0.95 -2.81 3.34
N ASN A 245 -0.44 -2.39 2.18
CA ASN A 245 -0.46 -1.00 1.75
C ASN A 245 -0.84 -0.86 0.28
N GLY A 246 -1.63 0.17 -0.04
CA GLY A 246 -1.97 0.50 -1.42
C GLY A 246 -3.25 1.32 -1.57
N PRO A 247 -3.58 1.78 -2.80
CA PRO A 247 -4.76 2.61 -3.06
C PRO A 247 -6.13 1.92 -2.93
N SER A 248 -6.16 0.62 -2.62
CA SER A 248 -7.36 -0.18 -2.29
C SER A 248 -7.38 -0.69 -0.84
N VAL A 249 -6.41 -0.29 0.00
CA VAL A 249 -6.37 -0.68 1.41
C VAL A 249 -6.97 0.46 2.23
N ASP A 250 -8.11 0.19 2.87
CA ASP A 250 -8.84 1.17 3.69
C ASP A 250 -8.19 1.33 5.08
N HIS A 251 -8.01 0.21 5.80
CA HIS A 251 -7.23 0.15 7.04
C HIS A 251 -5.84 -0.40 6.74
N ARG A 252 -4.81 0.43 6.87
CA ARG A 252 -3.40 0.03 6.73
C ARG A 252 -2.83 -0.31 8.10
N GLY A 253 -1.88 -1.23 8.14
CA GLY A 253 -1.30 -1.65 9.41
C GLY A 253 -0.37 -2.85 9.27
N PRO A 254 0.28 -3.26 10.37
CA PRO A 254 0.92 -4.56 10.46
C PRO A 254 -0.17 -5.65 10.52
N LEU A 255 0.04 -6.76 9.80
CA LEU A 255 -0.89 -7.88 9.69
C LEU A 255 -0.14 -9.20 9.94
N ILE A 256 -0.69 -10.05 10.81
CA ILE A 256 -0.29 -11.45 10.96
C ILE A 256 -1.45 -12.32 10.47
N LEU A 257 -1.13 -13.26 9.58
CA LEU A 257 -1.99 -14.35 9.16
C LEU A 257 -1.44 -15.69 9.67
N ASP A 258 -2.27 -16.73 9.67
CA ASP A 258 -1.78 -18.11 9.66
C ASP A 258 -1.25 -18.49 8.25
N ALA A 259 -0.66 -19.68 8.11
CA ALA A 259 -0.13 -20.15 6.82
C ALA A 259 -1.20 -20.31 5.72
N LYS A 260 -2.47 -20.51 6.10
CA LYS A 260 -3.62 -20.71 5.19
C LYS A 260 -4.27 -19.37 4.78
N GLY A 261 -3.94 -18.29 5.48
CA GLY A 261 -4.35 -16.91 5.19
C GLY A 261 -5.51 -16.38 6.04
N HIS A 262 -5.87 -17.05 7.14
CA HIS A 262 -6.81 -16.52 8.13
C HIS A 262 -6.13 -15.45 8.99
N LEU A 263 -6.92 -14.51 9.52
CA LEU A 263 -6.39 -13.45 10.39
C LEU A 263 -5.89 -14.03 11.73
N ILE A 264 -4.78 -13.49 12.22
CA ILE A 264 -4.31 -13.72 13.59
C ILE A 264 -4.23 -12.39 14.34
N TRP A 265 -3.62 -11.37 13.73
CA TRP A 265 -3.56 -10.01 14.30
C TRP A 265 -3.58 -8.92 13.23
N THR A 266 -4.25 -7.81 13.50
CA THR A 266 -4.11 -6.56 12.73
C THR A 266 -4.32 -5.33 13.62
N SER A 267 -3.79 -4.17 13.19
CA SER A 267 -3.95 -2.90 13.89
C SER A 267 -3.93 -1.70 12.94
N ASP A 268 -4.93 -0.83 12.99
CA ASP A 268 -4.99 0.41 12.21
C ASP A 268 -4.47 1.65 12.97
N ALA A 269 -3.71 1.44 14.06
CA ALA A 269 -3.11 2.49 14.88
C ALA A 269 -1.87 3.18 14.24
N PHE A 270 -1.45 2.74 13.05
CA PHE A 270 -0.21 3.14 12.36
C PHE A 270 -0.51 3.67 10.93
N GLU A 271 0.27 4.62 10.40
CA GLU A 271 -0.08 5.28 9.10
C GLU A 271 0.11 4.35 7.90
N THR A 272 1.35 3.91 7.69
CA THR A 272 1.74 2.98 6.63
C THR A 272 2.93 2.24 7.17
N THR A 273 2.77 0.94 7.36
CA THR A 273 3.81 0.06 7.83
C THR A 273 4.65 -0.49 6.68
N THR A 274 5.86 -0.95 7.00
CA THR A 274 6.65 -1.86 6.17
C THR A 274 7.49 -2.78 7.04
N ASN A 275 7.92 -3.93 6.48
CA ASN A 275 8.89 -4.83 7.10
C ASN A 275 8.44 -5.43 8.44
N LEU A 276 7.15 -5.79 8.58
CA LEU A 276 6.71 -6.54 9.76
C LEU A 276 7.41 -7.90 9.83
N LYS A 277 8.18 -8.13 10.90
CA LYS A 277 8.88 -9.38 11.17
C LYS A 277 9.21 -9.55 12.65
N LEU A 278 9.32 -10.80 13.09
CA LEU A 278 9.82 -11.16 14.41
C LEU A 278 11.35 -10.99 14.45
N GLN A 279 11.91 -10.37 15.50
CA GLN A 279 13.36 -10.29 15.75
C GLN A 279 13.65 -10.44 17.24
N GLU A 280 14.81 -11.01 17.57
CA GLU A 280 15.32 -11.07 18.94
C GLU A 280 16.08 -9.77 19.30
N TYR A 281 15.94 -9.32 20.54
CA TYR A 281 16.74 -8.27 21.16
C TYR A 281 16.92 -8.58 22.66
N GLU A 282 18.16 -8.55 23.14
CA GLU A 282 18.56 -8.91 24.52
C GLU A 282 18.02 -10.26 25.03
N GLY A 283 17.76 -11.22 24.12
CA GLY A 283 17.19 -12.54 24.45
C GLY A 283 15.66 -12.57 24.58
N ALA A 284 14.96 -11.53 24.14
CA ALA A 284 13.50 -11.46 24.04
C ALA A 284 13.03 -11.21 22.60
N GLU A 285 11.89 -11.78 22.23
CA GLU A 285 11.30 -11.62 20.89
C GLU A 285 10.39 -10.39 20.79
N TYR A 286 10.53 -9.65 19.69
CA TYR A 286 9.71 -8.46 19.40
C TYR A 286 9.13 -8.53 17.98
N LEU A 287 7.86 -8.15 17.84
CA LEU A 287 7.30 -7.76 16.55
C LEU A 287 7.90 -6.42 16.16
N THR A 288 8.65 -6.41 15.05
CA THR A 288 9.35 -5.22 14.56
C THR A 288 8.79 -4.76 13.23
N PHE A 289 8.62 -3.45 13.06
CA PHE A 289 8.16 -2.84 11.81
C PHE A 289 8.54 -1.35 11.73
N TRP A 290 8.69 -0.83 10.52
CA TRP A 290 8.69 0.62 10.29
C TRP A 290 7.25 1.12 10.19
N SER A 291 6.98 2.34 10.66
CA SER A 291 5.72 3.06 10.40
C SER A 291 5.97 4.57 10.22
N GLY A 292 5.41 5.14 9.16
CA GLY A 292 5.37 6.59 8.97
C GLY A 292 4.86 7.02 7.60
N HIS A 293 5.31 8.19 7.15
CA HIS A 293 4.84 8.79 5.91
C HIS A 293 5.61 8.27 4.70
N LYS A 294 4.90 7.82 3.66
CA LYS A 294 5.48 7.20 2.45
C LYS A 294 5.57 8.19 1.29
N ALA A 295 6.76 8.75 1.07
CA ALA A 295 7.05 9.79 0.09
C ALA A 295 7.65 9.23 -1.22
N LYS A 296 6.80 8.81 -2.17
CA LYS A 296 7.19 8.19 -3.46
C LYS A 296 7.96 6.87 -3.28
N THR A 297 9.29 6.95 -3.22
CA THR A 297 10.28 5.85 -3.19
C THR A 297 11.11 5.84 -1.90
N MET A 298 10.72 6.61 -0.88
CA MET A 298 11.35 6.63 0.45
C MET A 298 10.30 6.84 1.56
N GLY A 299 10.67 6.51 2.79
CA GLY A 299 9.90 6.77 4.00
C GLY A 299 10.41 7.97 4.80
N THR A 300 9.54 8.48 5.68
CA THR A 300 9.92 9.36 6.79
C THR A 300 9.09 8.91 8.00
N GLY A 301 9.70 8.16 8.92
CA GLY A 301 8.99 7.45 9.98
C GLY A 301 9.91 6.86 11.03
N LEU A 302 9.33 6.02 11.89
CA LEU A 302 9.98 5.42 13.05
C LEU A 302 9.93 3.90 12.98
N TYR A 303 10.90 3.24 13.59
CA TYR A 303 10.89 1.79 13.80
C TYR A 303 10.33 1.47 15.17
N TYR A 304 9.40 0.53 15.23
CA TYR A 304 8.71 0.12 16.44
C TYR A 304 9.09 -1.32 16.80
N MET A 305 9.36 -1.55 18.08
CA MET A 305 9.56 -2.88 18.65
C MET A 305 8.44 -3.13 19.67
N MET A 306 7.58 -4.09 19.36
CA MET A 306 6.36 -4.41 20.09
C MET A 306 6.50 -5.78 20.76
N ASP A 307 6.18 -5.88 22.04
CA ASP A 307 6.25 -7.14 22.80
C ASP A 307 5.08 -8.09 22.48
N ASN A 308 5.12 -9.30 23.05
CA ASN A 308 4.06 -10.30 22.90
C ASN A 308 2.76 -9.98 23.68
N ASN A 309 2.71 -8.83 24.36
CA ASN A 309 1.49 -8.24 24.93
C ASN A 309 0.86 -7.20 23.97
N TYR A 310 1.46 -7.00 22.79
CA TYR A 310 1.18 -5.93 21.82
C TYR A 310 1.41 -4.50 22.34
N THR A 311 2.30 -4.34 23.31
CA THR A 311 2.77 -3.04 23.83
C THR A 311 4.05 -2.60 23.12
N ILE A 312 4.17 -1.33 22.74
CA ILE A 312 5.44 -0.77 22.25
C ILE A 312 6.44 -0.72 23.41
N ALA A 313 7.54 -1.47 23.28
CA ALA A 313 8.62 -1.53 24.25
C ALA A 313 9.77 -0.56 23.88
N HIS A 314 10.14 -0.50 22.59
CA HIS A 314 11.18 0.39 22.08
C HIS A 314 10.74 1.08 20.78
N THR A 315 11.31 2.26 20.54
CA THR A 315 11.14 3.03 19.29
C THR A 315 12.52 3.53 18.87
N VAL A 316 12.89 3.33 17.60
CA VAL A 316 14.19 3.76 17.04
C VAL A 316 13.93 4.74 15.88
N ASP A 317 14.78 5.75 15.76
CA ASP A 317 14.85 6.68 14.62
C ASP A 317 16.29 6.77 14.10
N ALA A 318 16.48 7.39 12.93
CA ALA A 318 17.80 7.77 12.45
C ALA A 318 18.43 8.86 13.32
N VAL A 319 19.76 8.86 13.43
CA VAL A 319 20.51 9.86 14.19
C VAL A 319 21.04 10.94 13.24
N GLY A 320 20.47 12.15 13.31
CA GLY A 320 20.97 13.30 12.55
C GLY A 320 20.05 14.52 12.64
N GLN A 321 20.47 15.64 12.07
CA GLN A 321 19.58 16.80 11.94
C GLN A 321 18.70 16.61 10.69
N ASP A 322 17.39 16.66 10.87
CA ASP A 322 16.38 16.51 9.81
C ASP A 322 16.47 15.17 9.03
N LEU A 323 17.10 14.14 9.63
CA LEU A 323 17.10 12.74 9.19
C LEU A 323 16.04 11.94 9.94
N HIS A 324 15.48 10.92 9.29
CA HIS A 324 14.50 10.00 9.88
C HIS A 324 14.66 8.59 9.29
N GLY A 325 14.17 7.58 10.01
CA GLY A 325 14.09 6.21 9.56
C GLY A 325 13.27 6.07 8.26
N ASP A 326 13.87 5.41 7.28
CA ASP A 326 13.24 5.08 5.99
C ASP A 326 12.63 3.65 5.99
N LEU A 327 11.68 3.44 5.09
CA LEU A 327 10.83 2.26 5.02
C LEU A 327 11.51 0.97 4.53
N HIS A 328 12.76 1.00 4.05
CA HIS A 328 13.34 -0.15 3.33
C HIS A 328 13.99 -1.20 4.24
N GLU A 329 14.67 -0.81 5.32
CA GLU A 329 15.30 -1.75 6.26
C GLU A 329 15.08 -1.39 7.73
N PHE A 330 14.92 -2.44 8.54
CA PHE A 330 15.15 -2.42 9.98
C PHE A 330 15.63 -3.81 10.40
N LYS A 331 16.90 -3.97 10.76
CA LYS A 331 17.48 -5.27 11.11
C LYS A 331 18.22 -5.15 12.44
N ILE A 332 17.85 -5.97 13.42
CA ILE A 332 18.60 -6.09 14.68
C ILE A 332 19.79 -7.01 14.43
N THR A 333 20.97 -6.61 14.91
CA THR A 333 22.22 -7.37 14.73
C THR A 333 22.44 -8.39 15.85
N LYS A 334 23.40 -9.28 15.65
CA LYS A 334 23.94 -10.20 16.67
C LYS A 334 24.56 -9.45 17.87
N ASP A 335 24.82 -8.15 17.75
CA ASP A 335 25.37 -7.27 18.79
C ASP A 335 24.27 -6.51 19.57
N ASN A 336 22.98 -6.73 19.27
CA ASN A 336 21.82 -5.97 19.78
C ASN A 336 21.78 -4.48 19.35
N THR A 337 22.35 -4.16 18.20
CA THR A 337 22.25 -2.84 17.55
C THR A 337 21.19 -2.85 16.44
N ALA A 338 20.68 -1.69 16.05
CA ALA A 338 19.76 -1.54 14.91
C ALA A 338 20.51 -1.07 13.66
N LEU A 339 20.35 -1.80 12.56
CA LEU A 339 20.65 -1.32 11.20
C LEU A 339 19.40 -0.72 10.59
N LEU A 340 19.52 0.48 10.04
CA LEU A 340 18.42 1.22 9.44
C LEU A 340 18.85 1.98 8.18
N THR A 341 17.94 2.12 7.22
CA THR A 341 18.15 2.95 6.02
C THR A 341 17.70 4.40 6.26
N VAL A 342 18.35 5.34 5.58
CA VAL A 342 18.05 6.77 5.61
C VAL A 342 18.18 7.33 4.19
N TYR A 343 17.33 8.27 3.82
CA TYR A 343 17.43 9.01 2.56
C TYR A 343 17.64 10.51 2.82
N ASN A 344 18.79 11.03 2.44
CA ASN A 344 19.18 12.43 2.69
C ASN A 344 19.08 13.29 1.40
N LEU A 345 18.73 14.57 1.52
CA LEU A 345 18.62 15.50 0.39
C LEU A 345 19.94 16.25 0.15
N THR A 346 20.86 15.59 -0.56
CA THR A 346 22.24 16.06 -0.76
C THR A 346 22.41 16.84 -2.07
N ASN A 347 23.28 17.87 -2.08
CA ASN A 347 23.70 18.54 -3.33
C ASN A 347 24.86 17.77 -3.98
N ALA A 348 24.78 17.53 -5.28
CA ALA A 348 25.80 16.80 -6.05
C ALA A 348 26.03 17.40 -7.44
N ASP A 349 27.21 17.15 -8.01
CA ASP A 349 27.48 17.51 -9.41
C ASP A 349 26.81 16.50 -10.35
N LEU A 350 25.75 16.94 -11.03
CA LEU A 350 25.01 16.12 -12.00
C LEU A 350 25.32 16.51 -13.46
N THR A 351 26.39 17.26 -13.73
CA THR A 351 26.74 17.68 -15.11
C THR A 351 27.08 16.49 -16.01
N ALA A 352 27.69 15.44 -15.48
CA ALA A 352 28.00 14.20 -16.21
C ALA A 352 26.73 13.51 -16.75
N MET A 353 25.61 13.62 -16.03
CA MET A 353 24.31 13.10 -16.49
C MET A 353 23.69 13.90 -17.65
N GLY A 354 24.24 15.05 -18.03
CA GLY A 354 23.74 15.88 -19.12
C GLY A 354 22.36 16.50 -18.86
N TRP A 355 21.50 16.53 -19.89
CA TRP A 355 20.10 17.03 -19.83
C TRP A 355 19.89 18.43 -19.20
N PHE A 356 20.90 19.31 -19.29
CA PHE A 356 20.93 20.64 -18.66
C PHE A 356 20.96 20.63 -17.12
N ARG A 357 21.30 19.50 -16.50
CA ARG A 357 21.68 19.45 -15.08
C ARG A 357 22.99 20.22 -14.84
N GLY A 358 23.14 20.76 -13.64
CA GLY A 358 24.29 21.56 -13.23
C GLY A 358 25.12 20.90 -12.13
N ALA A 359 26.22 21.57 -11.76
CA ALA A 359 27.11 21.12 -10.67
C ALA A 359 26.50 21.29 -9.27
N ASN A 360 25.35 21.97 -9.18
CA ASN A 360 24.53 22.12 -7.98
C ASN A 360 23.18 21.41 -8.23
N GLY A 361 23.23 20.13 -8.58
CA GLY A 361 22.06 19.26 -8.67
C GLY A 361 21.68 18.72 -7.30
N TRP A 362 20.52 18.06 -7.22
CA TRP A 362 20.02 17.45 -5.98
C TRP A 362 19.86 15.94 -6.17
N ILE A 363 20.45 15.16 -5.30
CA ILE A 363 20.25 13.71 -5.22
C ILE A 363 19.42 13.37 -3.99
N THR A 364 18.73 12.23 -4.05
CA THR A 364 18.40 11.50 -2.83
C THR A 364 19.61 10.62 -2.55
N ASP A 365 20.38 10.94 -1.52
CA ASP A 365 21.52 10.13 -1.13
C ASP A 365 21.05 8.95 -0.29
N SER A 366 21.60 7.77 -0.58
CA SER A 366 21.29 6.54 0.12
C SER A 366 22.28 6.36 1.26
N VAL A 367 21.77 6.39 2.48
CA VAL A 367 22.53 6.27 3.71
C VAL A 367 22.05 5.02 4.47
N PHE A 368 22.94 4.39 5.22
CA PHE A 368 22.53 3.50 6.31
C PHE A 368 23.31 3.84 7.58
N GLN A 369 22.71 3.51 8.72
CA GLN A 369 23.27 3.73 10.04
C GLN A 369 23.21 2.44 10.87
N GLU A 370 24.21 2.25 11.74
CA GLU A 370 24.13 1.36 12.89
C GLU A 370 23.93 2.22 14.15
N VAL A 371 22.89 1.93 14.92
CA VAL A 371 22.47 2.71 16.11
C VAL A 371 22.30 1.78 17.31
N ASP A 372 22.77 2.21 18.48
CA ASP A 372 22.52 1.52 19.74
C ASP A 372 21.05 1.70 20.19
N ILE A 373 20.32 0.59 20.38
CA ILE A 373 18.86 0.62 20.62
C ILE A 373 18.53 1.15 22.03
N ALA A 374 19.41 1.00 23.01
CA ALA A 374 19.17 1.38 24.40
C ALA A 374 19.45 2.87 24.66
N THR A 375 20.39 3.47 23.93
CA THR A 375 20.87 4.85 24.13
C THR A 375 20.51 5.80 23.00
N GLY A 376 20.30 5.29 21.78
CA GLY A 376 20.18 6.11 20.57
C GLY A 376 21.51 6.68 20.06
N GLU A 377 22.65 6.15 20.50
CA GLU A 377 23.96 6.57 19.99
C GLU A 377 24.25 5.99 18.59
N LEU A 378 24.76 6.85 17.70
CA LEU A 378 25.19 6.45 16.36
C LEU A 378 26.56 5.75 16.43
N LEU A 379 26.61 4.49 16.02
CA LEU A 379 27.81 3.65 16.05
C LEU A 379 28.55 3.67 14.70
N PHE A 380 27.81 3.68 13.59
CA PHE A 380 28.36 3.73 12.23
C PHE A 380 27.40 4.45 11.28
N GLU A 381 27.92 5.16 10.28
CA GLU A 381 27.16 5.76 9.18
C GLU A 381 27.92 5.58 7.87
N TRP A 382 27.21 5.27 6.79
CA TRP A 382 27.75 5.20 5.44
C TRP A 382 26.84 5.90 4.42
N SER A 383 27.42 6.56 3.42
CA SER A 383 26.73 7.34 2.39
C SER A 383 27.18 6.93 0.99
N ALA A 384 26.22 6.58 0.13
CA ALA A 384 26.52 6.18 -1.25
C ALA A 384 27.20 7.28 -2.07
N SER A 385 26.87 8.56 -1.85
CA SER A 385 27.44 9.67 -2.63
C SER A 385 28.92 9.94 -2.36
N HIS A 386 29.51 9.37 -1.30
CA HIS A 386 30.96 9.41 -1.07
C HIS A 386 31.74 8.43 -1.96
N HIS A 387 31.12 7.32 -2.39
CA HIS A 387 31.80 6.25 -3.14
C HIS A 387 31.34 6.17 -4.61
N PHE A 388 30.05 6.47 -4.88
CA PHE A 388 29.42 6.28 -6.18
C PHE A 388 28.93 7.59 -6.80
N LYS A 389 28.85 7.61 -8.14
CA LYS A 389 28.41 8.77 -8.91
C LYS A 389 27.06 8.55 -9.57
N ALA A 390 26.24 9.60 -9.60
CA ALA A 390 24.89 9.54 -10.13
C ALA A 390 24.80 9.15 -11.62
N GLU A 391 25.81 9.43 -12.45
CA GLU A 391 25.83 9.01 -13.86
C GLU A 391 26.00 7.51 -14.09
N LEU A 392 26.31 6.71 -13.05
CA LEU A 392 26.39 5.25 -13.12
C LEU A 392 25.04 4.56 -12.83
N SER A 393 24.00 5.32 -12.52
CA SER A 393 22.67 4.79 -12.22
C SER A 393 21.95 4.28 -13.48
N PHE A 394 21.38 3.07 -13.42
CA PHE A 394 20.48 2.54 -14.45
C PHE A 394 19.08 3.20 -14.41
N MET A 395 18.74 3.95 -13.35
CA MET A 395 17.42 4.60 -13.19
C MET A 395 17.21 5.77 -14.16
N TRP A 396 16.35 5.57 -15.16
CA TRP A 396 16.00 6.61 -16.12
C TRP A 396 14.90 7.56 -15.60
N ASN A 397 15.29 8.60 -14.86
CA ASN A 397 14.41 9.73 -14.52
C ASN A 397 14.93 11.05 -15.12
N PRO A 398 14.36 11.55 -16.25
CA PRO A 398 14.80 12.80 -16.89
C PRO A 398 14.30 14.08 -16.19
N PHE A 399 13.48 13.95 -15.12
CA PHE A 399 12.89 15.07 -14.35
C PHE A 399 13.42 15.19 -12.91
N GLY A 400 14.18 14.20 -12.43
CA GLY A 400 14.95 14.29 -11.18
C GLY A 400 16.25 15.08 -11.36
N GLY A 401 16.78 15.64 -10.27
CA GLY A 401 18.11 16.24 -10.21
C GLY A 401 18.17 17.78 -10.25
N TYR A 402 17.05 18.47 -10.50
CA TYR A 402 17.04 19.91 -10.75
C TYR A 402 16.67 20.77 -9.53
N SER A 403 16.09 20.18 -8.49
CA SER A 403 15.71 20.86 -7.25
C SER A 403 15.55 19.88 -6.08
N ASP A 404 15.68 20.41 -4.86
CA ASP A 404 15.31 19.80 -3.57
C ASP A 404 14.00 18.96 -3.58
N SER A 405 13.02 19.44 -4.32
CA SER A 405 11.65 18.96 -4.46
C SER A 405 11.48 17.90 -5.56
N SER A 406 12.49 17.74 -6.40
CA SER A 406 12.60 16.71 -7.44
C SER A 406 14.05 16.21 -7.52
N PRO A 407 14.57 15.58 -6.44
CA PRO A 407 15.92 15.04 -6.40
C PRO A 407 16.05 13.85 -7.38
N PHE A 408 17.28 13.45 -7.68
CA PHE A 408 17.56 12.22 -8.41
C PHE A 408 17.92 11.09 -7.44
N ASP A 409 17.03 10.10 -7.35
CA ASP A 409 17.18 8.87 -6.57
C ASP A 409 18.12 7.92 -7.33
N PHE A 410 19.43 8.01 -7.06
CA PHE A 410 20.47 7.48 -7.95
C PHE A 410 20.95 6.06 -7.60
N PHE A 411 20.99 5.73 -6.31
CA PHE A 411 21.54 4.46 -5.80
C PHE A 411 20.40 3.54 -5.34
N HIS A 412 19.54 4.06 -4.46
CA HIS A 412 18.37 3.39 -3.92
C HIS A 412 18.73 2.10 -3.16
N ILE A 413 19.31 2.27 -1.98
CA ILE A 413 19.54 1.18 -1.02
C ILE A 413 18.21 0.60 -0.54
N ASN A 414 18.08 -0.74 -0.50
CA ASN A 414 16.84 -1.39 -0.06
C ASN A 414 16.99 -2.56 0.93
N SER A 415 18.23 -2.90 1.28
CA SER A 415 18.59 -3.85 2.34
C SER A 415 20.01 -3.59 2.82
N VAL A 416 20.24 -3.84 4.11
CA VAL A 416 21.57 -3.89 4.73
C VAL A 416 21.61 -5.02 5.77
N GLU A 417 22.72 -5.73 5.86
CA GLU A 417 22.97 -6.79 6.85
C GLU A 417 24.44 -6.81 7.28
N LYS A 418 24.71 -6.99 8.58
CA LYS A 418 26.05 -7.00 9.18
C LYS A 418 26.60 -8.44 9.25
N ASP A 419 27.80 -8.67 8.71
CA ASP A 419 28.51 -9.96 8.77
C ASP A 419 29.18 -10.19 10.15
N ARG A 420 29.70 -11.39 10.40
CA ARG A 420 30.46 -11.73 11.62
C ARG A 420 31.74 -10.92 11.86
N ASN A 421 32.25 -10.21 10.85
CA ASN A 421 33.49 -9.44 10.89
C ASN A 421 33.23 -7.94 11.18
N GLY A 422 31.95 -7.53 11.14
CA GLY A 422 31.46 -6.17 11.29
C GLY A 422 31.25 -5.40 9.98
N ASN A 423 31.40 -6.05 8.82
CA ASN A 423 31.16 -5.46 7.50
C ASN A 423 29.67 -5.48 7.15
N TYR A 424 29.26 -4.71 6.14
CA TYR A 424 27.85 -4.58 5.74
C TYR A 424 27.61 -5.03 4.30
N LEU A 425 26.86 -6.11 4.12
CA LEU A 425 26.27 -6.46 2.83
C LEU A 425 25.12 -5.48 2.54
N ILE A 426 25.14 -4.83 1.37
CA ILE A 426 24.10 -3.89 0.94
C ILE A 426 23.61 -4.23 -0.48
N SER A 427 22.35 -3.86 -0.76
CA SER A 427 21.74 -3.98 -2.09
C SER A 427 21.39 -2.62 -2.67
N SER A 428 21.86 -2.34 -3.89
CA SER A 428 21.62 -1.09 -4.63
C SER A 428 20.68 -1.34 -5.81
N ARG A 429 19.41 -0.93 -5.66
CA ARG A 429 18.34 -1.22 -6.63
C ARG A 429 18.60 -0.53 -7.97
N HIS A 430 19.20 0.66 -7.99
CA HIS A 430 19.41 1.43 -9.22
C HIS A 430 20.81 1.25 -9.82
N PHE A 431 21.70 0.49 -9.16
CA PHE A 431 22.96 0.02 -9.74
C PHE A 431 22.89 -1.44 -10.23
N HIS A 432 21.81 -2.16 -9.90
CA HIS A 432 21.62 -3.60 -10.22
C HIS A 432 22.72 -4.49 -9.59
N SER A 433 23.23 -4.09 -8.43
CA SER A 433 24.35 -4.76 -7.78
C SER A 433 24.20 -4.83 -6.27
N ILE A 434 24.89 -5.81 -5.69
CA ILE A 434 25.10 -5.98 -4.25
C ILE A 434 26.59 -5.78 -3.94
N MET A 435 26.88 -5.28 -2.75
CA MET A 435 28.23 -4.86 -2.35
C MET A 435 28.49 -5.22 -0.89
N THR A 436 29.75 -5.41 -0.50
CA THR A 436 30.12 -5.36 0.93
C THR A 436 30.94 -4.13 1.26
N VAL A 437 30.53 -3.41 2.30
CA VAL A 437 31.19 -2.23 2.88
C VAL A 437 32.03 -2.65 4.08
N ASP A 438 33.31 -2.27 4.14
CA ASP A 438 34.17 -2.47 5.32
C ASP A 438 33.67 -1.64 6.52
N GLY A 439 33.38 -2.30 7.63
CA GLY A 439 32.74 -1.68 8.80
C GLY A 439 33.63 -0.75 9.63
N LYS A 440 34.86 -0.44 9.18
CA LYS A 440 35.83 0.42 9.91
C LYS A 440 36.30 1.61 9.07
N THR A 441 36.22 1.50 7.76
CA THR A 441 36.70 2.49 6.78
C THR A 441 35.59 2.99 5.85
N GLY A 442 34.50 2.24 5.68
CA GLY A 442 33.43 2.55 4.72
C GLY A 442 33.78 2.22 3.26
N GLU A 443 34.96 1.67 2.99
CA GLU A 443 35.37 1.32 1.62
C GLU A 443 34.63 0.08 1.12
N ILE A 444 34.42 0.00 -0.20
CA ILE A 444 33.82 -1.17 -0.85
C ILE A 444 34.87 -2.27 -0.95
N LEU A 445 34.56 -3.44 -0.37
CA LEU A 445 35.43 -4.63 -0.42
C LEU A 445 35.26 -5.44 -1.71
N TRP A 446 34.03 -5.51 -2.23
CA TRP A 446 33.68 -6.16 -3.50
C TRP A 446 32.27 -5.74 -3.97
N GLU A 447 32.01 -5.84 -5.28
CA GLU A 447 30.72 -5.67 -5.94
C GLU A 447 30.36 -6.88 -6.84
N LEU A 448 29.08 -7.24 -6.88
CA LEU A 448 28.51 -8.26 -7.78
C LEU A 448 27.30 -7.67 -8.51
N GLY A 449 27.29 -7.74 -9.84
CA GLY A 449 26.19 -7.32 -10.71
C GLY A 449 26.42 -5.99 -11.45
N GLY A 450 25.38 -5.44 -12.07
CA GLY A 450 25.35 -4.05 -12.53
C GLY A 450 26.48 -3.61 -13.48
N HIS A 451 27.34 -2.73 -12.99
CA HIS A 451 28.46 -2.14 -13.73
C HIS A 451 29.85 -2.62 -13.28
N SER A 452 29.97 -3.24 -12.11
CA SER A 452 31.22 -3.81 -11.61
C SER A 452 30.96 -5.17 -11.00
N THR A 453 31.76 -6.17 -11.38
CA THR A 453 31.60 -7.53 -10.88
C THR A 453 32.99 -8.10 -10.67
N ASP A 454 33.40 -8.23 -9.41
CA ASP A 454 34.74 -8.69 -9.04
C ASP A 454 34.89 -10.23 -9.15
N PHE A 455 33.81 -10.93 -9.49
CA PHE A 455 33.71 -12.39 -9.56
C PHE A 455 33.51 -12.90 -11.00
N GLU A 456 34.14 -14.01 -11.38
CA GLU A 456 33.79 -14.73 -12.62
C GLU A 456 32.48 -15.51 -12.44
N ASP A 457 31.46 -15.20 -13.26
CA ASP A 457 30.14 -15.86 -13.23
C ASP A 457 30.20 -17.25 -13.89
N LEU A 458 30.07 -18.30 -13.08
CA LEU A 458 30.13 -19.70 -13.50
C LEU A 458 28.80 -20.24 -14.03
N SER A 459 27.78 -19.39 -14.20
CA SER A 459 26.38 -19.76 -14.43
C SER A 459 25.79 -19.10 -15.68
N ASP A 460 26.60 -18.87 -16.71
CA ASP A 460 26.24 -18.17 -17.97
C ASP A 460 25.67 -16.75 -17.75
N GLY A 461 26.10 -16.06 -16.68
CA GLY A 461 25.62 -14.71 -16.35
C GLY A 461 24.41 -14.67 -15.42
N LYS A 462 23.95 -15.81 -14.89
CA LYS A 462 22.76 -15.86 -14.02
C LYS A 462 23.05 -15.52 -12.55
N ALA A 463 24.29 -15.66 -12.10
CA ALA A 463 24.65 -15.31 -10.71
C ALA A 463 24.73 -13.78 -10.55
N SER A 464 25.27 -13.09 -11.56
CA SER A 464 25.47 -11.62 -11.60
C SER A 464 24.37 -10.85 -12.34
N GLY A 465 23.64 -11.48 -13.27
CA GLY A 465 22.65 -10.83 -14.13
C GLY A 465 21.25 -10.72 -13.52
N PHE A 466 21.12 -10.21 -12.31
CA PHE A 466 19.83 -9.75 -11.73
C PHE A 466 19.62 -8.25 -11.99
N SER A 467 18.40 -7.72 -11.82
CA SER A 467 18.18 -6.26 -11.85
C SER A 467 17.04 -5.79 -10.93
N TRP A 468 17.18 -4.56 -10.42
CA TRP A 468 16.21 -3.92 -9.52
C TRP A 468 15.92 -4.70 -8.22
N GLN A 469 16.86 -5.58 -7.83
CA GLN A 469 16.75 -6.61 -6.81
C GLN A 469 16.54 -6.05 -5.39
N HIS A 470 15.89 -6.83 -4.53
CA HIS A 470 15.65 -6.51 -3.12
C HIS A 470 16.14 -7.62 -2.19
N ASP A 471 16.33 -7.27 -0.92
CA ASP A 471 16.52 -8.22 0.19
C ASP A 471 17.74 -9.13 0.00
N ALA A 472 18.90 -8.51 -0.24
CA ALA A 472 20.17 -9.23 -0.24
C ALA A 472 20.54 -9.64 1.19
N ARG A 473 20.74 -10.94 1.44
CA ARG A 473 21.03 -11.51 2.77
C ARG A 473 22.14 -12.53 2.72
N TRP A 474 22.81 -12.73 3.85
CA TRP A 474 23.64 -13.91 4.08
C TRP A 474 22.77 -15.08 4.53
N ILE A 475 22.85 -16.21 3.82
CA ILE A 475 22.31 -17.50 4.30
C ILE A 475 23.38 -18.22 5.12
N ASN A 476 24.60 -18.31 4.57
CA ASN A 476 25.73 -18.94 5.22
C ASN A 476 27.03 -18.22 4.80
N GLU A 477 27.54 -17.38 5.71
CA GLU A 477 28.76 -16.59 5.49
C GLU A 477 30.02 -17.47 5.33
N ASP A 478 30.07 -18.67 5.90
CA ASP A 478 31.23 -19.59 5.77
C ASP A 478 31.29 -20.28 4.40
N GLU A 479 30.13 -20.56 3.81
CA GLU A 479 30.01 -21.18 2.48
C GLU A 479 29.88 -20.16 1.34
N GLY A 480 29.85 -18.87 1.68
CA GLY A 480 29.65 -17.77 0.72
C GLY A 480 28.22 -17.72 0.14
N LEU A 481 27.23 -18.30 0.82
CA LEU A 481 25.85 -18.37 0.34
C LEU A 481 25.07 -17.10 0.70
N ILE A 482 24.57 -16.43 -0.33
CA ILE A 482 23.69 -15.26 -0.25
C ILE A 482 22.33 -15.56 -0.91
N SER A 483 21.26 -14.92 -0.44
CA SER A 483 19.98 -14.84 -1.13
C SER A 483 19.68 -13.42 -1.61
N LEU A 484 18.90 -13.31 -2.69
CA LEU A 484 18.29 -12.05 -3.14
C LEU A 484 16.98 -12.32 -3.90
N PHE A 485 16.09 -11.33 -3.91
CA PHE A 485 14.88 -11.34 -4.74
C PHE A 485 15.14 -10.56 -6.02
N ASP A 486 15.25 -11.24 -7.17
CA ASP A 486 15.43 -10.60 -8.48
C ASP A 486 14.08 -10.13 -9.02
N ASN A 487 13.82 -8.83 -8.91
CA ASN A 487 12.63 -8.20 -9.45
C ASN A 487 12.62 -8.24 -10.99
N GLY A 488 13.78 -7.96 -11.61
CA GLY A 488 14.01 -7.83 -13.06
C GLY A 488 13.08 -6.84 -13.81
N VAL A 489 12.32 -6.02 -13.07
CA VAL A 489 11.26 -5.14 -13.56
C VAL A 489 11.23 -3.87 -12.73
N ALA A 490 11.17 -2.71 -13.40
CA ALA A 490 10.99 -1.40 -12.78
C ALA A 490 10.35 -0.43 -13.78
N TRP A 491 9.01 -0.36 -13.81
CA TRP A 491 8.29 0.30 -14.91
C TRP A 491 8.84 1.70 -15.25
N PRO A 492 9.22 1.99 -16.51
CA PRO A 492 8.93 1.23 -17.74
C PRO A 492 9.95 0.12 -18.11
N HIS A 493 10.99 -0.11 -17.31
CA HIS A 493 11.98 -1.17 -17.53
C HIS A 493 11.38 -2.56 -17.24
N VAL A 494 11.68 -3.53 -18.10
CA VAL A 494 11.23 -4.92 -18.03
C VAL A 494 12.33 -5.77 -18.67
N ASP A 495 13.22 -6.28 -17.84
CA ASP A 495 14.45 -6.93 -18.29
C ASP A 495 14.25 -8.47 -18.36
N VAL A 496 13.38 -9.00 -17.49
CA VAL A 496 13.02 -10.43 -17.37
C VAL A 496 11.52 -10.68 -17.66
N PRO A 497 11.10 -11.94 -17.95
CA PRO A 497 9.68 -12.26 -18.15
C PRO A 497 8.85 -12.35 -16.86
N TYR A 498 9.47 -12.54 -15.69
CA TYR A 498 8.87 -12.63 -14.35
C TYR A 498 9.96 -12.50 -13.28
N SER A 499 9.58 -12.09 -12.07
CA SER A 499 10.50 -12.00 -10.92
C SER A 499 10.77 -13.40 -10.33
N GLU A 500 11.91 -13.58 -9.65
CA GLU A 500 12.31 -14.85 -9.02
C GLU A 500 13.18 -14.64 -7.77
N GLY A 501 13.16 -15.61 -6.85
CA GLY A 501 14.18 -15.68 -5.79
C GLY A 501 15.45 -16.33 -6.31
N ARG A 502 16.63 -15.91 -5.83
CA ARG A 502 17.93 -16.54 -6.15
C ARG A 502 18.73 -16.83 -4.89
N ILE A 503 19.45 -17.95 -4.91
CA ILE A 503 20.56 -18.25 -4.00
C ILE A 503 21.84 -18.36 -4.82
N ILE A 504 22.83 -17.55 -4.47
CA ILE A 504 24.12 -17.43 -5.15
C ILE A 504 25.22 -17.82 -4.16
N LYS A 505 26.23 -18.53 -4.66
CA LYS A 505 27.46 -18.84 -3.94
C LYS A 505 28.59 -17.95 -4.42
N LEU A 506 29.35 -17.38 -3.49
CA LEU A 506 30.57 -16.62 -3.73
C LEU A 506 31.78 -17.40 -3.21
N ASP A 507 32.77 -17.62 -4.07
CA ASP A 507 34.09 -18.11 -3.66
C ASP A 507 35.06 -16.93 -3.67
N PHE A 508 35.60 -16.61 -2.49
CA PHE A 508 36.51 -15.48 -2.27
C PHE A 508 37.99 -15.81 -2.49
N ASP A 509 38.37 -17.09 -2.54
CA ASP A 509 39.74 -17.52 -2.89
C ASP A 509 39.90 -17.62 -4.41
N ALA A 510 38.85 -18.07 -5.12
CA ALA A 510 38.80 -18.14 -6.57
C ALA A 510 38.30 -16.85 -7.24
N MET A 511 37.59 -15.99 -6.50
CA MET A 511 36.80 -14.86 -7.04
C MET A 511 35.81 -15.31 -8.12
N THR A 512 34.91 -16.24 -7.76
CA THR A 512 33.88 -16.78 -8.66
C THR A 512 32.49 -16.73 -8.04
N ALA A 513 31.44 -16.57 -8.86
CA ALA A 513 30.04 -16.57 -8.44
C ALA A 513 29.23 -17.65 -9.18
N GLU A 514 28.44 -18.44 -8.45
CA GLU A 514 27.62 -19.53 -8.99
C GLU A 514 26.15 -19.39 -8.53
N LEU A 515 25.19 -19.55 -9.45
CA LEU A 515 23.78 -19.65 -9.10
C LEU A 515 23.50 -21.08 -8.59
N VAL A 516 23.31 -21.21 -7.29
CA VAL A 516 22.97 -22.50 -6.65
C VAL A 516 21.52 -22.87 -6.92
N GLN A 517 20.60 -21.90 -6.85
CA GLN A 517 19.17 -22.14 -7.04
C GLN A 517 18.43 -20.87 -7.50
N ASN A 518 17.37 -21.04 -8.29
CA ASN A 518 16.36 -20.01 -8.53
C ASN A 518 14.93 -20.53 -8.28
N PHE A 519 14.08 -19.67 -7.72
CA PHE A 519 12.73 -20.01 -7.25
C PHE A 519 11.69 -19.24 -8.07
N VAL A 520 10.84 -19.98 -8.78
CA VAL A 520 9.88 -19.41 -9.74
C VAL A 520 8.45 -19.82 -9.35
N SER A 521 7.61 -18.83 -9.07
CA SER A 521 6.18 -19.04 -8.85
C SER A 521 5.48 -19.46 -10.16
N PRO A 522 4.57 -20.46 -10.14
CA PRO A 522 3.76 -20.84 -11.31
C PRO A 522 2.84 -19.70 -11.78
N SER A 523 2.52 -18.76 -10.91
CA SER A 523 1.76 -17.54 -11.23
C SER A 523 2.59 -16.49 -11.99
N HIS A 524 3.91 -16.69 -12.12
CA HIS A 524 4.86 -15.83 -12.83
C HIS A 524 4.70 -14.31 -12.54
N PRO A 525 4.78 -13.89 -11.27
CA PRO A 525 4.62 -12.50 -10.84
C PRO A 525 5.63 -11.55 -11.48
N ARG A 526 5.31 -10.26 -11.49
CA ARG A 526 6.12 -9.18 -12.09
C ARG A 526 6.20 -8.00 -11.13
N SER A 527 6.99 -8.19 -10.10
CA SER A 527 7.03 -7.28 -8.96
C SER A 527 7.99 -6.13 -9.25
N SER A 528 7.43 -4.98 -9.60
CA SER A 528 8.20 -3.80 -10.06
C SER A 528 9.12 -3.19 -8.98
N SER A 529 8.93 -3.61 -7.74
CA SER A 529 9.65 -3.23 -6.53
C SER A 529 9.32 -4.25 -5.44
N GLN A 530 10.03 -4.17 -4.30
CA GLN A 530 9.72 -4.92 -3.08
C GLN A 530 9.92 -6.44 -3.24
N GLY A 531 9.85 -7.18 -2.13
CA GLY A 531 10.00 -8.63 -2.09
C GLY A 531 11.09 -9.12 -1.13
N SER A 532 11.01 -10.41 -0.79
CA SER A 532 11.88 -11.07 0.21
C SER A 532 12.13 -12.53 -0.13
N ILE A 533 13.27 -13.07 0.34
CA ILE A 533 13.62 -14.49 0.29
C ILE A 533 14.32 -14.90 1.59
N ILE A 534 13.70 -15.82 2.31
CA ILE A 534 14.02 -16.15 3.71
C ILE A 534 14.18 -17.67 3.86
N PRO A 535 15.35 -18.16 4.31
CA PRO A 535 15.47 -19.52 4.82
C PRO A 535 14.60 -19.71 6.06
N LEU A 536 13.80 -20.78 6.07
CA LEU A 536 12.89 -21.15 7.14
C LEU A 536 13.23 -22.57 7.59
N GLN A 537 13.36 -22.80 8.90
CA GLN A 537 13.45 -24.16 9.45
C GLN A 537 12.15 -24.48 10.17
N THR A 538 11.50 -25.59 9.81
CA THR A 538 10.20 -25.99 10.40
C THR A 538 10.39 -26.61 11.79
N PRO A 539 9.32 -26.74 12.60
CA PRO A 539 9.37 -27.45 13.89
C PRO A 539 9.87 -28.90 13.81
N GLU A 540 9.70 -29.55 12.65
CA GLU A 540 10.15 -30.91 12.36
C GLU A 540 11.65 -30.98 11.98
N GLY A 541 12.29 -29.83 11.76
CA GLY A 541 13.68 -29.73 11.32
C GLY A 541 13.88 -29.91 9.81
N ALA A 542 12.86 -29.59 8.99
CA ALA A 542 13.03 -29.44 7.54
C ALA A 542 13.47 -28.02 7.20
N ASP A 543 14.34 -27.88 6.20
CA ASP A 543 14.80 -26.58 5.70
C ASP A 543 13.98 -26.18 4.46
N HIS A 544 13.23 -25.09 4.52
CA HIS A 544 12.43 -24.53 3.42
C HIS A 544 12.91 -23.11 3.04
N ILE A 545 12.43 -22.60 1.91
CA ILE A 545 12.66 -21.24 1.42
C ILE A 545 11.31 -20.55 1.26
N PHE A 546 11.06 -19.53 2.08
CA PHE A 546 9.86 -18.70 2.02
C PHE A 546 10.13 -17.42 1.22
N ILE A 547 9.21 -17.07 0.32
CA ILE A 547 9.35 -15.93 -0.61
C ILE A 547 8.12 -15.04 -0.54
N GLY A 548 8.34 -13.75 -0.24
CA GLY A 548 7.34 -12.71 -0.39
C GLY A 548 7.47 -12.02 -1.75
N TRP A 549 6.44 -12.07 -2.59
CA TRP A 549 6.51 -11.53 -3.96
C TRP A 549 6.33 -10.00 -4.05
N GLY A 550 6.46 -9.27 -2.94
CA GLY A 550 6.58 -7.80 -2.93
C GLY A 550 5.37 -7.08 -3.56
N SER A 551 5.60 -6.35 -4.65
CA SER A 551 4.52 -5.60 -5.31
C SER A 551 3.49 -6.46 -6.05
N SER A 552 3.79 -7.74 -6.26
CA SER A 552 2.76 -8.76 -6.53
C SER A 552 2.30 -9.33 -5.19
N ALA A 553 1.03 -9.12 -4.85
CA ALA A 553 0.45 -9.45 -3.54
C ALA A 553 0.24 -10.97 -3.34
N ALA A 554 1.35 -11.68 -3.13
CA ALA A 554 1.44 -13.12 -2.93
C ALA A 554 2.66 -13.51 -2.08
N PHE A 555 2.65 -14.73 -1.55
CA PHE A 555 3.79 -15.39 -0.92
C PHE A 555 3.78 -16.90 -1.24
N SER A 556 4.95 -17.54 -1.22
CA SER A 556 5.12 -18.96 -1.55
C SER A 556 6.23 -19.61 -0.72
N GLU A 557 6.16 -20.92 -0.54
CA GLU A 557 7.17 -21.73 0.15
C GLU A 557 7.67 -22.87 -0.75
N PHE A 558 8.97 -23.11 -0.71
CA PHE A 558 9.66 -24.10 -1.55
C PHE A 558 10.60 -24.98 -0.72
N THR A 559 10.88 -26.20 -1.21
CA THR A 559 12.08 -26.95 -0.77
C THR A 559 13.35 -26.26 -1.28
N PRO A 560 14.56 -26.55 -0.74
CA PRO A 560 15.82 -25.96 -1.22
C PRO A 560 16.13 -26.35 -2.68
N GLU A 561 15.59 -27.48 -3.16
CA GLU A 561 15.66 -27.93 -4.55
C GLU A 561 14.69 -27.18 -5.49
N GLY A 562 13.93 -26.20 -4.98
CA GLY A 562 13.05 -25.35 -5.77
C GLY A 562 11.67 -25.95 -6.08
N GLN A 563 11.30 -27.06 -5.43
CA GLN A 563 9.94 -27.59 -5.53
C GLN A 563 8.98 -26.72 -4.71
N LEU A 564 7.93 -26.18 -5.34
CA LEU A 564 6.86 -25.46 -4.65
C LEU A 564 6.09 -26.41 -3.72
N LEU A 565 5.93 -26.01 -2.45
CA LEU A 565 5.06 -26.65 -1.47
C LEU A 565 3.68 -25.99 -1.48
N CYS A 566 3.65 -24.69 -1.17
CA CYS A 566 2.43 -23.90 -1.07
C CYS A 566 2.63 -22.49 -1.66
N GLU A 567 1.56 -21.90 -2.19
CA GLU A 567 1.52 -20.52 -2.67
C GLU A 567 0.15 -19.92 -2.38
N THR A 568 0.12 -18.67 -1.91
CA THR A 568 -1.10 -17.96 -1.54
C THR A 568 -1.02 -16.52 -2.04
N HIS A 569 -2.12 -15.99 -2.57
CA HIS A 569 -2.24 -14.58 -2.95
C HIS A 569 -3.43 -13.90 -2.29
N PHE A 570 -3.24 -12.63 -1.96
CA PHE A 570 -4.20 -11.80 -1.22
C PHE A 570 -4.72 -10.61 -2.06
N ALA A 571 -4.64 -10.76 -3.38
CA ALA A 571 -5.19 -9.86 -4.38
C ALA A 571 -5.48 -10.60 -5.69
N ALA A 572 -6.33 -10.02 -6.55
CA ALA A 572 -6.63 -10.55 -7.87
C ALA A 572 -5.38 -10.57 -8.77
N SER A 573 -4.84 -11.77 -9.07
CA SER A 573 -3.55 -11.93 -9.77
C SER A 573 -3.51 -11.27 -11.15
N GLY A 574 -4.61 -11.32 -11.90
CA GLY A 574 -4.75 -10.64 -13.20
C GLY A 574 -4.69 -9.10 -13.13
N LEU A 575 -4.64 -8.53 -11.92
CA LEU A 575 -4.57 -7.10 -11.64
C LEU A 575 -3.31 -6.67 -10.87
N TRP A 576 -2.34 -7.56 -10.57
CA TRP A 576 -1.10 -7.21 -9.86
C TRP A 576 -0.32 -6.05 -10.53
N TRP A 577 -0.30 -5.99 -11.86
CA TRP A 577 0.30 -4.90 -12.65
C TRP A 577 -0.27 -3.49 -12.35
N TRP A 578 -1.39 -3.40 -11.63
CA TRP A 578 -2.05 -2.17 -11.22
C TRP A 578 -1.76 -1.80 -9.75
N GLU A 579 -1.00 -2.61 -9.01
CA GLU A 579 -0.46 -2.37 -7.65
C GLU A 579 -1.46 -1.72 -6.67
N ARG A 580 -2.68 -2.28 -6.62
CA ARG A 580 -3.78 -1.77 -5.79
C ARG A 580 -3.60 -2.05 -4.28
N ILE A 581 -2.88 -3.12 -3.98
CA ILE A 581 -2.52 -3.68 -2.68
C ILE A 581 -1.15 -4.34 -2.88
N LYS A 582 -0.29 -4.26 -1.88
CA LYS A 582 0.98 -5.00 -1.79
C LYS A 582 1.46 -5.06 -0.34
N SER A 583 2.48 -5.88 -0.11
CA SER A 583 3.29 -5.93 1.12
C SER A 583 4.73 -5.62 0.73
N TYR A 584 5.48 -4.86 1.54
CA TYR A 584 6.86 -4.51 1.23
C TYR A 584 7.77 -5.74 1.28
N ARG A 585 7.57 -6.61 2.26
CA ARG A 585 8.07 -7.99 2.29
C ARG A 585 6.97 -8.91 2.79
N ALA A 586 7.18 -10.20 2.70
CA ALA A 586 6.48 -11.17 3.55
C ALA A 586 7.53 -11.94 4.35
N TYR A 587 7.28 -12.18 5.63
CA TYR A 587 8.12 -13.03 6.47
C TYR A 587 7.27 -14.15 7.06
N LYS A 588 7.91 -15.24 7.49
CA LYS A 588 7.24 -16.34 8.18
C LYS A 588 8.05 -16.77 9.40
N THR A 589 7.37 -17.17 10.48
CA THR A 589 7.98 -17.82 11.65
C THR A 589 7.23 -19.12 11.95
N PRO A 590 7.91 -20.21 12.33
CA PRO A 590 7.23 -21.45 12.74
C PRO A 590 6.47 -21.30 14.07
N SER A 591 6.78 -20.28 14.88
CA SER A 591 6.18 -20.07 16.20
C SER A 591 6.05 -18.60 16.59
N TRP A 592 4.94 -18.25 17.23
CA TRP A 592 4.68 -16.95 17.88
C TRP A 592 3.65 -17.14 19.00
N SER A 593 4.01 -16.85 20.25
CA SER A 593 3.13 -16.96 21.43
C SER A 593 2.86 -15.58 22.01
N ALA A 594 1.62 -15.13 21.89
CA ALA A 594 1.20 -13.79 22.28
C ALA A 594 -0.21 -13.80 22.88
N THR A 595 -0.39 -12.96 23.90
CA THR A 595 -1.66 -12.76 24.59
C THR A 595 -1.86 -11.26 24.81
N PRO A 596 -2.84 -10.63 24.13
CA PRO A 596 -3.12 -9.21 24.30
C PRO A 596 -3.40 -8.84 25.75
N LYS A 597 -2.74 -7.76 26.19
CA LYS A 597 -2.87 -7.22 27.55
C LYS A 597 -4.04 -6.25 27.66
N ASP A 598 -4.12 -5.28 26.76
CA ASP A 598 -5.01 -4.12 26.88
C ASP A 598 -6.42 -4.34 26.27
N TRP A 599 -6.70 -5.50 25.66
CA TRP A 599 -8.04 -5.87 25.18
C TRP A 599 -8.39 -7.36 25.39
N ASP A 600 -9.67 -7.60 25.66
CA ASP A 600 -10.30 -8.92 25.86
C ASP A 600 -10.76 -9.55 24.52
N PRO A 601 -11.18 -10.83 24.51
CA PRO A 601 -12.00 -11.36 23.42
C PRO A 601 -13.26 -10.53 23.18
N SER A 602 -13.67 -10.41 21.93
CA SER A 602 -14.94 -9.78 21.54
C SER A 602 -15.98 -10.85 21.22
N ALA A 603 -17.22 -10.66 21.68
CA ALA A 603 -18.34 -11.53 21.36
C ALA A 603 -19.61 -10.74 21.01
N GLN A 604 -20.23 -11.05 19.87
CA GLN A 604 -21.45 -10.37 19.39
C GLN A 604 -22.49 -11.35 18.85
N ILE A 605 -23.78 -10.98 18.94
CA ILE A 605 -24.89 -11.81 18.44
C ILE A 605 -25.42 -11.23 17.13
N GLU A 606 -25.32 -12.01 16.05
CA GLU A 606 -26.01 -11.74 14.78
C GLU A 606 -26.76 -12.98 14.29
N SER A 607 -27.91 -12.78 13.65
CA SER A 607 -28.71 -13.81 12.95
C SER A 607 -29.13 -15.07 13.75
N GLY A 608 -28.86 -15.12 15.05
CA GLY A 608 -29.13 -16.27 15.92
C GLY A 608 -27.89 -17.05 16.36
N SER A 609 -26.69 -16.57 16.05
CA SER A 609 -25.42 -17.10 16.57
C SER A 609 -24.69 -16.08 17.44
N VAL A 610 -23.85 -16.57 18.37
CA VAL A 610 -22.79 -15.77 19.01
C VAL A 610 -21.52 -15.98 18.21
N PHE A 611 -20.95 -14.91 17.68
CA PHE A 611 -19.62 -14.88 17.04
C PHE A 611 -18.58 -14.43 18.07
N VAL A 612 -17.36 -14.97 18.01
CA VAL A 612 -16.26 -14.67 18.93
C VAL A 612 -14.92 -14.59 18.21
N SER A 613 -14.07 -13.63 18.58
CA SER A 613 -12.67 -13.54 18.16
C SER A 613 -11.81 -12.86 19.24
N TRP A 614 -10.48 -13.00 19.17
CA TRP A 614 -9.56 -12.26 20.04
C TRP A 614 -8.28 -11.88 19.27
N ASN A 615 -8.28 -10.66 18.72
CA ASN A 615 -7.22 -10.12 17.86
C ASN A 615 -5.83 -10.22 18.51
N GLY A 616 -4.97 -11.10 17.98
CA GLY A 616 -3.60 -11.32 18.44
C GLY A 616 -3.38 -12.42 19.49
N ALA A 617 -4.41 -13.07 20.01
CA ALA A 617 -4.21 -14.17 20.96
C ALA A 617 -3.91 -15.49 20.22
N THR A 618 -2.68 -16.00 20.33
CA THR A 618 -2.26 -17.23 19.61
C THR A 618 -2.34 -18.50 20.44
N ASP A 619 -2.39 -18.40 21.78
CA ASP A 619 -2.42 -19.56 22.69
C ASP A 619 -3.84 -20.17 22.87
N VAL A 620 -4.87 -19.58 22.24
CA VAL A 620 -6.27 -20.03 22.32
C VAL A 620 -6.49 -21.28 21.47
N ALA A 621 -7.00 -22.35 22.07
CA ALA A 621 -7.33 -23.61 21.40
C ALA A 621 -8.83 -23.94 21.42
N PHE A 622 -9.56 -23.50 22.45
CA PHE A 622 -11.00 -23.74 22.57
C PHE A 622 -11.77 -22.51 23.02
N TRP A 623 -13.04 -22.46 22.66
CA TRP A 623 -14.02 -21.48 23.11
C TRP A 623 -15.10 -22.17 23.94
N GLU A 624 -15.39 -21.69 25.15
CA GLU A 624 -16.53 -22.14 25.97
C GLU A 624 -17.66 -21.10 25.93
N LEU A 625 -18.83 -21.46 25.41
CA LEU A 625 -20.03 -20.62 25.51
C LEU A 625 -20.70 -20.82 26.88
N SER A 626 -20.91 -19.72 27.60
CA SER A 626 -21.64 -19.66 28.87
C SER A 626 -22.83 -18.70 28.77
N GLY A 627 -23.97 -19.04 29.39
CA GLY A 627 -25.16 -18.16 29.45
C GLY A 627 -25.78 -18.03 30.84
N ARG A 628 -26.55 -16.95 31.09
CA ARG A 628 -27.31 -16.74 32.33
C ARG A 628 -28.70 -16.11 32.12
N LYS A 629 -29.62 -16.36 33.06
CA LYS A 629 -31.05 -15.93 33.03
C LYS A 629 -31.40 -14.80 34.00
N ASP A 630 -30.39 -14.19 34.58
CA ASP A 630 -30.53 -13.07 35.51
C ASP A 630 -29.24 -12.26 35.46
N VAL A 631 -29.34 -11.02 35.02
CA VAL A 631 -28.23 -10.08 34.80
C VAL A 631 -27.63 -9.59 36.13
N GLU A 632 -28.41 -9.60 37.22
CA GLU A 632 -27.98 -9.09 38.54
C GLU A 632 -27.55 -10.21 39.50
N GLY A 633 -27.93 -11.47 39.27
CA GLY A 633 -27.60 -12.58 40.18
C GLY A 633 -27.53 -14.00 39.61
N GLY A 634 -27.68 -14.20 38.30
CA GLY A 634 -27.72 -15.54 37.69
C GLY A 634 -26.36 -16.22 37.60
N GLU A 635 -26.28 -17.49 38.04
CA GLU A 635 -25.12 -18.35 37.78
C GLU A 635 -24.94 -18.58 36.27
N TRP A 636 -23.69 -18.51 35.81
CA TRP A 636 -23.32 -18.85 34.44
C TRP A 636 -23.38 -20.37 34.25
N GLN A 637 -24.08 -20.80 33.20
CA GLN A 637 -24.20 -22.20 32.80
C GLN A 637 -23.47 -22.40 31.49
N VAL A 638 -22.51 -23.32 31.46
CA VAL A 638 -21.84 -23.75 30.23
C VAL A 638 -22.90 -24.37 29.31
N ILE A 639 -22.89 -23.94 28.05
CA ILE A 639 -23.84 -24.36 27.01
C ILE A 639 -23.15 -25.33 26.04
N ASP A 640 -21.96 -24.95 25.56
CA ASP A 640 -21.23 -25.66 24.50
C ASP A 640 -19.73 -25.32 24.54
N ILE A 641 -18.89 -26.16 23.95
CA ILE A 641 -17.45 -25.94 23.80
C ILE A 641 -17.03 -26.36 22.38
N ILE A 642 -16.32 -25.48 21.67
CA ILE A 642 -15.78 -25.74 20.33
C ILE A 642 -14.25 -25.56 20.31
N GLU A 643 -13.59 -26.27 19.41
CA GLU A 643 -12.20 -26.00 19.02
C GLU A 643 -12.15 -24.71 18.17
N LYS A 644 -11.01 -24.02 18.17
CA LYS A 644 -10.81 -22.77 17.42
C LYS A 644 -10.27 -23.08 16.02
N ASP A 645 -11.11 -22.92 14.99
CA ASP A 645 -10.75 -23.25 13.59
C ASP A 645 -10.27 -22.03 12.77
N ASP A 646 -10.88 -20.85 12.96
CA ASP A 646 -10.59 -19.61 12.20
C ASP A 646 -10.24 -18.45 13.18
N PHE A 647 -10.13 -17.21 12.70
CA PHE A 647 -10.06 -16.00 13.51
C PHE A 647 -11.35 -15.75 14.30
N GLU A 648 -12.49 -16.01 13.65
CA GLU A 648 -13.84 -15.79 14.18
C GLU A 648 -14.65 -17.08 14.09
N ASP A 649 -14.89 -17.70 15.24
CA ASP A 649 -15.74 -18.88 15.37
C ASP A 649 -17.16 -18.48 15.81
N SER A 650 -18.14 -19.38 15.69
CA SER A 650 -19.52 -19.07 16.11
C SER A 650 -20.31 -20.24 16.70
N PHE A 651 -21.14 -19.93 17.70
CA PHE A 651 -22.07 -20.84 18.35
C PHE A 651 -23.50 -20.55 17.91
N ILE A 652 -24.23 -21.57 17.46
CA ILE A 652 -25.66 -21.44 17.11
C ILE A 652 -26.50 -21.43 18.39
N LEU A 653 -27.24 -20.36 18.66
CA LEU A 653 -28.07 -20.27 19.86
C LEU A 653 -29.32 -21.16 19.78
N PRO A 654 -29.75 -21.79 20.89
CA PRO A 654 -30.98 -22.57 20.91
C PRO A 654 -32.21 -21.73 20.53
N SER A 655 -32.86 -22.10 19.42
CA SER A 655 -34.13 -21.47 19.01
C SER A 655 -35.17 -21.56 20.14
N SER A 656 -35.95 -20.50 20.32
CA SER A 656 -36.70 -20.16 21.55
C SER A 656 -37.97 -21.00 21.83
N GLY A 657 -37.95 -22.29 21.49
CA GLY A 657 -39.11 -23.19 21.57
C GLY A 657 -38.97 -24.44 22.45
N ALA A 658 -37.78 -24.81 22.96
CA ALA A 658 -37.60 -26.10 23.64
C ALA A 658 -36.61 -26.13 24.82
N THR A 659 -35.49 -25.41 24.75
CA THR A 659 -34.45 -25.38 25.80
C THR A 659 -34.13 -23.94 26.23
N ALA A 660 -33.28 -23.79 27.24
CA ALA A 660 -33.05 -22.53 27.93
C ALA A 660 -32.58 -21.38 27.01
N SER A 661 -33.48 -20.43 26.73
CA SER A 661 -33.06 -19.08 26.37
C SER A 661 -32.39 -18.44 27.57
N PHE A 662 -31.15 -17.99 27.41
CA PHE A 662 -30.44 -17.12 28.34
C PHE A 662 -30.57 -15.67 27.86
N ASP A 663 -30.54 -14.73 28.80
CA ASP A 663 -30.71 -13.29 28.54
C ASP A 663 -29.36 -12.61 28.26
N GLU A 664 -28.28 -13.17 28.80
CA GLU A 664 -26.90 -12.84 28.47
C GLU A 664 -26.08 -14.09 28.17
N TYR A 665 -25.11 -13.93 27.28
CA TYR A 665 -24.08 -14.89 26.90
C TYR A 665 -22.70 -14.25 27.06
N ARG A 666 -21.69 -15.08 27.27
CA ARG A 666 -20.26 -14.74 27.18
C ARG A 666 -19.51 -15.96 26.67
N VAL A 667 -18.32 -15.74 26.13
CA VAL A 667 -17.41 -16.82 25.73
C VAL A 667 -16.15 -16.78 26.59
N ALA A 668 -15.61 -17.92 26.97
CA ALA A 668 -14.27 -18.03 27.56
C ALA A 668 -13.27 -18.47 26.48
N ALA A 669 -12.11 -17.82 26.42
CA ALA A 669 -10.93 -18.32 25.71
C ALA A 669 -10.21 -19.34 26.61
N LEU A 670 -9.94 -20.53 26.07
CA LEU A 670 -9.21 -21.59 26.76
C LEU A 670 -7.96 -22.02 25.97
N ASP A 671 -6.92 -22.42 26.69
CA ASP A 671 -5.69 -23.01 26.12
C ASP A 671 -5.83 -24.51 25.77
N ARG A 672 -4.75 -25.11 25.26
CA ARG A 672 -4.69 -26.53 24.84
C ARG A 672 -4.90 -27.55 25.96
N ASP A 673 -4.68 -27.18 27.22
CA ASP A 673 -4.95 -28.02 28.41
C ASP A 673 -6.35 -27.73 28.99
N HIS A 674 -7.18 -26.96 28.28
CA HIS A 674 -8.45 -26.36 28.74
C HIS A 674 -8.29 -25.42 29.95
N GLY A 675 -7.09 -24.84 30.15
CA GLY A 675 -6.87 -23.77 31.11
C GLY A 675 -7.58 -22.48 30.68
N PHE A 676 -8.09 -21.72 31.65
CA PHE A 676 -8.83 -20.49 31.39
C PHE A 676 -7.87 -19.30 31.16
N LEU A 677 -8.01 -18.63 30.00
CA LEU A 677 -7.23 -17.44 29.65
C LEU A 677 -7.99 -16.14 29.98
N ARG A 678 -9.18 -15.95 29.37
CA ARG A 678 -9.94 -14.69 29.47
C ARG A 678 -11.42 -14.90 29.12
N TYR A 679 -12.28 -13.98 29.55
CA TYR A 679 -13.70 -13.93 29.11
C TYR A 679 -13.89 -12.80 28.10
N SER A 680 -14.82 -12.99 27.16
CA SER A 680 -15.33 -11.92 26.31
C SER A 680 -16.15 -10.89 27.09
N ASN A 681 -16.50 -9.77 26.44
CA ASN A 681 -17.65 -8.98 26.83
C ASN A 681 -18.93 -9.84 26.93
N THR A 682 -19.90 -9.44 27.75
CA THR A 682 -21.24 -10.05 27.68
C THR A 682 -22.01 -9.55 26.47
N THR A 683 -22.92 -10.36 25.96
CA THR A 683 -23.78 -10.04 24.82
C THR A 683 -25.19 -10.61 25.01
N SER A 684 -26.20 -9.87 24.57
CA SER A 684 -27.62 -10.22 24.74
C SER A 684 -28.33 -10.32 23.39
N PRO A 685 -29.29 -11.24 23.21
CA PRO A 685 -30.09 -11.30 22.00
C PRO A 685 -30.81 -9.96 21.74
N PRO A 686 -30.79 -9.42 20.51
CA PRO A 686 -31.40 -8.13 20.22
C PRO A 686 -32.90 -8.17 20.49
N ALA A 687 -33.40 -7.21 21.28
CA ALA A 687 -34.80 -7.11 21.65
C ALA A 687 -35.71 -7.15 20.40
N THR A 688 -36.66 -8.08 20.37
CA THR A 688 -37.31 -8.53 19.13
C THR A 688 -38.10 -7.43 18.42
N SER A 689 -37.46 -6.76 17.46
CA SER A 689 -38.03 -5.68 16.62
C SER A 689 -38.98 -6.20 15.52
N GLY A 690 -39.40 -7.47 15.61
CA GLY A 690 -39.93 -8.30 14.53
C GLY A 690 -41.25 -7.87 13.89
N PHE A 691 -41.92 -6.83 14.41
CA PHE A 691 -43.09 -6.25 13.75
C PHE A 691 -42.77 -4.93 13.02
N LEU A 692 -42.04 -4.01 13.65
CA LEU A 692 -41.78 -2.67 13.08
C LEU A 692 -40.73 -2.71 11.96
N GLY A 693 -39.67 -3.53 12.10
CA GLY A 693 -38.67 -3.72 11.04
C GLY A 693 -39.25 -4.44 9.82
N PHE A 694 -40.10 -5.45 10.06
CA PHE A 694 -40.85 -6.11 8.99
C PHE A 694 -41.79 -5.14 8.27
N LEU A 695 -42.53 -4.31 9.02
CA LEU A 695 -43.46 -3.33 8.47
C LEU A 695 -42.76 -2.26 7.63
N SER A 696 -41.60 -1.75 8.06
CA SER A 696 -40.83 -0.75 7.29
C SER A 696 -40.25 -1.35 6.01
N TYR A 697 -39.69 -2.57 6.05
CA TYR A 697 -39.20 -3.27 4.86
C TYR A 697 -40.34 -3.58 3.87
N ALA A 698 -41.47 -4.09 4.36
CA ALA A 698 -42.66 -4.33 3.55
C ALA A 698 -43.21 -3.04 2.91
N LEU A 699 -43.27 -1.94 3.68
CA LEU A 699 -43.65 -0.63 3.14
C LEU A 699 -42.67 -0.14 2.07
N MET A 700 -41.36 -0.35 2.23
CA MET A 700 -40.36 0.04 1.23
C MET A 700 -40.52 -0.77 -0.07
N VAL A 701 -40.70 -2.09 0.02
CA VAL A 701 -40.96 -2.96 -1.15
C VAL A 701 -42.28 -2.59 -1.84
N LEU A 702 -43.36 -2.38 -1.08
CA LEU A 702 -44.64 -1.90 -1.62
C LEU A 702 -44.52 -0.53 -2.28
N SER A 703 -43.70 0.39 -1.73
CA SER A 703 -43.43 1.70 -2.34
C SER A 703 -42.70 1.56 -3.68
N ALA A 704 -41.67 0.71 -3.75
CA ALA A 704 -40.95 0.44 -4.98
C ALA A 704 -41.86 -0.18 -6.06
N LEU A 705 -42.67 -1.17 -5.69
CA LEU A 705 -43.66 -1.79 -6.58
C LEU A 705 -44.72 -0.78 -7.06
N ALA A 706 -45.18 0.14 -6.20
CA ALA A 706 -46.09 1.21 -6.58
C ALA A 706 -45.47 2.20 -7.58
N VAL A 707 -44.19 2.55 -7.42
CA VAL A 707 -43.44 3.37 -8.39
C VAL A 707 -43.31 2.66 -9.74
N VAL A 708 -42.92 1.38 -9.75
CA VAL A 708 -42.83 0.58 -10.98
C VAL A 708 -44.20 0.47 -11.67
N ALA A 709 -45.26 0.15 -10.92
CA ALA A 709 -46.62 0.10 -11.45
C ALA A 709 -47.10 1.46 -11.99
N GLY A 710 -46.75 2.57 -11.32
CA GLY A 710 -47.03 3.93 -11.79
C GLY A 710 -46.31 4.28 -13.08
N VAL A 711 -45.02 3.93 -13.22
CA VAL A 711 -44.23 4.17 -14.44
C VAL A 711 -44.72 3.30 -15.60
N VAL A 712 -44.99 2.01 -15.36
CA VAL A 712 -45.56 1.09 -16.36
C VAL A 712 -46.96 1.54 -16.78
N GLY A 713 -47.81 1.94 -15.82
CA GLY A 713 -49.14 2.50 -16.06
C GLY A 713 -49.12 3.79 -16.88
N TYR A 714 -48.19 4.70 -16.59
CA TYR A 714 -47.97 5.92 -17.36
C TYR A 714 -47.52 5.63 -18.80
N TRP A 715 -46.62 4.66 -18.98
CA TRP A 715 -46.11 4.26 -20.30
C TRP A 715 -47.17 3.58 -21.15
N LEU A 716 -47.90 2.61 -20.59
CA LEU A 716 -49.04 1.96 -21.22
C LEU A 716 -50.18 2.95 -21.51
N GLY A 717 -50.44 3.88 -20.59
CA GLY A 717 -51.40 4.97 -20.75
C GLY A 717 -51.06 5.85 -21.96
N ARG A 718 -49.83 6.39 -22.03
CA ARG A 718 -49.36 7.14 -23.22
C ARG A 718 -49.47 6.32 -24.49
N LYS A 719 -49.16 5.02 -24.46
CA LYS A 719 -49.25 4.11 -25.61
C LYS A 719 -50.70 3.85 -26.06
N LYS A 720 -51.69 4.05 -25.18
CA LYS A 720 -53.14 4.08 -25.47
C LYS A 720 -53.70 5.50 -25.71
N GLY A 721 -52.84 6.52 -25.88
CA GLY A 721 -53.26 7.89 -26.14
C GLY A 721 -53.70 8.70 -24.90
N TRP A 722 -53.51 8.17 -23.69
CA TRP A 722 -53.84 8.87 -22.45
C TRP A 722 -52.80 9.97 -22.16
N SER A 723 -53.20 11.23 -22.31
CA SER A 723 -52.49 12.37 -21.76
C SER A 723 -53.07 12.74 -20.40
N PRO A 724 -52.30 12.71 -19.30
CA PRO A 724 -52.77 13.28 -18.04
C PRO A 724 -52.86 14.80 -18.18
N ASP A 725 -54.09 15.33 -18.17
CA ASP A 725 -54.35 16.77 -18.21
C ASP A 725 -54.03 17.43 -16.86
N TRP A 726 -52.73 17.57 -16.61
CA TRP A 726 -52.17 18.18 -15.40
C TRP A 726 -52.67 19.60 -15.16
N LYS A 727 -53.17 20.31 -16.19
CA LYS A 727 -53.79 21.63 -16.04
C LYS A 727 -55.10 21.56 -15.25
N ARG A 728 -55.91 20.52 -15.45
CA ARG A 728 -57.12 20.28 -14.64
C ARG A 728 -56.78 19.99 -13.18
N TYR A 729 -55.75 19.18 -12.92
CA TYR A 729 -55.30 18.88 -11.56
C TYR A 729 -54.70 20.10 -10.85
N ALA A 730 -53.89 20.90 -11.55
CA ALA A 730 -53.37 22.17 -11.03
C ALA A 730 -54.50 23.16 -10.72
N ALA A 731 -55.50 23.28 -11.59
CA ALA A 731 -56.67 24.14 -11.36
C ALA A 731 -57.50 23.70 -10.13
N SER A 732 -57.68 22.39 -9.90
CA SER A 732 -58.35 21.90 -8.70
C SER A 732 -57.53 22.08 -7.41
N ALA A 733 -56.20 21.92 -7.46
CA ALA A 733 -55.34 22.19 -6.32
C ALA A 733 -55.36 23.69 -5.94
N GLN A 734 -55.28 24.57 -6.94
CA GLN A 734 -55.41 26.02 -6.76
C GLN A 734 -56.77 26.39 -6.11
N ALA A 735 -57.88 25.78 -6.58
CA ALA A 735 -59.21 26.01 -6.03
C ALA A 735 -59.41 25.52 -4.58
N VAL A 736 -58.56 24.61 -4.08
CA VAL A 736 -58.52 24.23 -2.64
C VAL A 736 -57.74 25.27 -1.83
N ILE A 737 -56.59 25.73 -2.34
CA ILE A 737 -55.73 26.72 -1.68
C ILE A 737 -56.43 28.08 -1.56
N ASP A 738 -57.13 28.52 -2.60
CA ASP A 738 -57.86 29.80 -2.56
C ASP A 738 -59.13 29.73 -1.68
N ARG A 739 -59.70 28.53 -1.46
CA ARG A 739 -60.80 28.33 -0.47
C ARG A 739 -60.34 28.47 0.98
N SER A 740 -59.07 28.21 1.30
CA SER A 740 -58.55 28.38 2.67
C SER A 740 -58.18 29.82 3.06
N LYS A 741 -58.36 30.81 2.17
CA LYS A 741 -57.89 32.19 2.41
C LYS A 741 -58.93 33.20 2.89
N TYR A 742 -60.22 32.84 2.95
CA TYR A 742 -61.28 33.73 3.45
C TYR A 742 -62.20 33.05 4.46
N GLN A 743 -61.64 32.65 5.60
CA GLN A 743 -62.42 32.52 6.84
C GLN A 743 -61.57 32.79 8.09
N LYS A 744 -61.35 34.07 8.37
CA LYS A 744 -61.27 34.57 9.75
C LYS A 744 -62.45 35.48 10.02
N LEU A 745 -63.11 35.24 11.15
CA LEU A 745 -63.74 36.31 11.91
C LEU A 745 -62.61 37.04 12.64
N TRP A 746 -62.55 38.36 12.47
CA TRP A 746 -61.50 39.26 12.94
C TRP A 746 -60.15 39.10 12.21
#